data_AF-A0A8K1C6E0-F1
#
_entry.id   AF-A0A8K1C6E0-F1
#
_cell.length_a   1.000
_cell.length_b   1.000
_cell.length_c   1.000
_cell.angle_alpha   90.00
_cell.angle_beta   90.00
_cell.angle_gamma   90.00
#
_symmetry.space_group_name_H-M   'P 1'
#
loop_
_entity.id
_entity.type
_entity.pdbx_description
1 polymer ?
#
loop_
_entity_poly.entity_id
_entity_poly.type
_entity_poly.pdbx_seq_one_letter_code
_entity_poly.pdbx_strand_id
1 'polypeptide(L)'
;MRWWWSCPVLCICAWNAVDAAITGALVTLNSLNAGATDSVDVEFTTGLTTPVDGALVVIFPSNFYIASTSLSNPNGIDLASTATVSGTSVTIAVVNNALPPGPISFTLSGVTSPGEGTTGRYGIRTLDTSGTIIEAVGNVAASVLTRTTLTTAGLTFSTLAAGAAAQFTVSLRTDVLLRVGSLIELQFPTMPSSNFVYTGAVVAARDGLDPASTVIAIAPPRMWLTIAGQDVAADTPVSVTFGNIFYPAAQPVGTFTIRTRHSSGGILQDMTGVAGPVLASTALDSSATVQPNSYLGGMVTTYAVRFSNTAYLPIGAKIAVVFPPRFKVSAATLGAIINIPAPNAVFSVSGSTLTLTLGSGPTMAGSGRSFTVANIVNPGTSCNKYDVIECSVAWETYSITIMDAANNVYEQSATVPGTPIVKKSLAYARVRPFIKLPNTVTTVTLSMDTQAEIPINGLIELVLPTGYTIGATAPSAYIGIPLASTNLVIAGLQASLTVAGSSILPTTGISLTLSAVTTPNWWVTGMYILRTRDALGNIMEEHDKLNGEGCPYLNDCNGHGTCTLFSWTCMCESGWGALTDIADYRAPDCTMRTCPSGLSWTSIPTGEETAHDVQVECSGMGACDRSTGSCVCIDGFTGAACERMTCPNDCYGRGKCVSMKEMATIKTAFPLSPPITYTGATSTTTWDENRVFGCVCDSSWAVGTGAGEIQASEYFGPDCSLRRCPSGDDPETLVDETDCNGKTAPGGIGVGDPGNLCYVECSNRGICNYRKGICTCFTGYSGNACQTKKVDEK
;
A
#
# COMPACT_ATOMS: atom_id res chain seq x y z
N MET A 1 -30.84 -27.98 -28.69
CA MET A 1 -31.61 -29.14 -28.20
C MET A 1 -32.72 -28.64 -27.29
N ARG A 2 -33.98 -29.01 -27.61
CA ARG A 2 -35.23 -29.13 -26.80
C ARG A 2 -35.49 -28.07 -25.69
N TRP A 3 -36.44 -27.12 -25.84
CA TRP A 3 -37.94 -27.20 -25.77
C TRP A 3 -38.55 -27.47 -24.37
N TRP A 4 -39.15 -26.42 -23.77
CA TRP A 4 -40.54 -26.26 -23.24
C TRP A 4 -40.62 -24.89 -22.51
N TRP A 5 -41.28 -23.84 -23.02
CA TRP A 5 -42.73 -23.46 -22.93
C TRP A 5 -43.19 -23.24 -21.46
N SER A 6 -43.81 -22.14 -20.99
CA SER A 6 -44.50 -21.00 -21.61
C SER A 6 -44.82 -19.86 -20.61
N CYS A 7 -45.00 -18.65 -21.15
CA CYS A 7 -45.84 -17.51 -20.69
C CYS A 7 -45.64 -16.84 -19.31
N PRO A 8 -45.45 -15.50 -19.32
CA PRO A 8 -46.21 -14.61 -18.46
C PRO A 8 -47.20 -13.79 -19.30
N VAL A 9 -48.38 -13.62 -18.71
CA VAL A 9 -49.58 -12.98 -19.23
C VAL A 9 -49.30 -11.56 -19.72
N LEU A 10 -49.33 -11.36 -21.05
CA LEU A 10 -49.63 -10.05 -21.63
C LEU A 10 -51.12 -9.81 -21.43
N CYS A 11 -51.47 -9.01 -20.43
CA CYS A 11 -52.79 -8.39 -20.37
C CYS A 11 -52.78 -7.22 -21.39
N ILE A 12 -52.87 -7.57 -22.68
CA ILE A 12 -53.38 -6.63 -23.67
C ILE A 12 -54.88 -6.56 -23.37
N CYS A 13 -55.31 -5.48 -22.72
CA CYS A 13 -56.72 -5.12 -22.75
C CYS A 13 -57.11 -4.97 -24.22
N ALA A 14 -57.79 -5.99 -24.74
CA ALA A 14 -58.44 -5.94 -26.03
C ALA A 14 -59.47 -4.80 -26.00
N TRP A 15 -59.18 -3.70 -26.69
CA TRP A 15 -60.18 -2.73 -27.13
C TRP A 15 -61.06 -3.44 -28.17
N ASN A 16 -62.14 -4.06 -27.72
CA ASN A 16 -63.21 -4.56 -28.58
C ASN A 16 -64.57 -4.22 -27.94
N ALA A 17 -64.90 -2.94 -27.96
CA ALA A 17 -66.25 -2.42 -28.07
C ALA A 17 -66.16 -1.24 -29.04
N VAL A 18 -67.02 -1.18 -30.05
CA VAL A 18 -67.02 -0.13 -31.08
C VAL A 18 -67.69 1.11 -30.46
N ASP A 19 -66.98 1.78 -29.56
CA ASP A 19 -67.40 3.09 -29.07
C ASP A 19 -67.47 4.06 -30.25
N ALA A 20 -68.43 4.98 -30.25
CA ALA A 20 -68.53 5.99 -31.30
C ALA A 20 -67.26 6.87 -31.31
N ALA A 21 -66.84 7.32 -32.49
CA ALA A 21 -65.54 7.95 -32.66
C ALA A 21 -65.62 9.48 -32.54
N ILE A 22 -64.83 10.05 -31.64
CA ILE A 22 -64.55 11.49 -31.64
C ILE A 22 -63.72 11.85 -32.87
N THR A 23 -64.06 12.94 -33.57
CA THR A 23 -63.36 13.38 -34.79
C THR A 23 -62.71 14.75 -34.60
N GLY A 24 -61.71 15.07 -35.44
CA GLY A 24 -61.04 16.38 -35.43
C GLY A 24 -60.27 16.71 -34.14
N ALA A 25 -59.92 15.70 -33.34
CA ALA A 25 -59.30 15.91 -32.04
C ALA A 25 -57.86 16.44 -32.14
N LEU A 26 -57.60 17.56 -31.46
CA LEU A 26 -56.31 18.23 -31.34
C LEU A 26 -56.07 18.61 -29.88
N VAL A 27 -54.84 18.41 -29.42
CA VAL A 27 -54.37 18.86 -28.11
C VAL A 27 -53.08 19.63 -28.36
N THR A 28 -53.09 20.93 -28.09
CA THR A 28 -51.99 21.85 -28.38
C THR A 28 -51.41 22.39 -27.08
N LEU A 29 -50.12 22.13 -26.85
CA LEU A 29 -49.38 22.73 -25.73
C LEU A 29 -48.97 24.16 -26.09
N ASN A 30 -49.26 25.14 -25.22
CA ASN A 30 -48.86 26.54 -25.47
C ASN A 30 -47.37 26.80 -25.25
N SER A 31 -46.68 25.90 -24.52
CA SER A 31 -45.23 25.86 -24.43
C SER A 31 -44.70 24.48 -24.80
N LEU A 32 -43.72 24.45 -25.71
CA LEU A 32 -42.97 23.24 -26.08
C LEU A 32 -41.68 23.08 -25.27
N ASN A 33 -41.45 23.94 -24.27
CA ASN A 33 -40.32 23.81 -23.36
C ASN A 33 -40.58 22.63 -22.42
N ALA A 34 -39.59 21.75 -22.30
CA ALA A 34 -39.65 20.62 -21.39
C ALA A 34 -39.78 21.09 -19.92
N GLY A 35 -40.73 20.54 -19.16
CA GLY A 35 -40.98 20.93 -17.77
C GLY A 35 -41.79 22.20 -17.57
N ALA A 36 -42.20 22.89 -18.63
CA ALA A 36 -43.01 24.09 -18.51
C ALA A 36 -44.38 23.75 -17.91
N THR A 37 -44.82 24.58 -16.96
CA THR A 37 -46.21 24.56 -16.48
C THR A 37 -46.97 25.65 -17.20
N ASP A 38 -47.89 25.26 -18.09
CA ASP A 38 -48.61 26.18 -18.96
C ASP A 38 -50.04 25.69 -19.22
N SER A 39 -50.73 26.40 -20.10
CA SER A 39 -52.04 26.11 -20.63
C SER A 39 -51.99 25.16 -21.82
N VAL A 40 -53.05 24.36 -21.97
CA VAL A 40 -53.23 23.40 -23.05
C VAL A 40 -54.60 23.62 -23.68
N ASP A 41 -54.60 23.84 -25.00
CA ASP A 41 -55.82 23.99 -25.77
C ASP A 41 -56.27 22.63 -26.30
N VAL A 42 -57.54 22.29 -26.06
CA VAL A 42 -58.15 21.03 -26.46
C VAL A 42 -59.32 21.35 -27.40
N GLU A 43 -59.31 20.74 -28.57
CA GLU A 43 -60.35 20.91 -29.60
C GLU A 43 -60.77 19.54 -30.14
N PHE A 44 -62.06 19.28 -30.28
CA PHE A 44 -62.58 18.07 -30.92
C PHE A 44 -64.03 18.25 -31.35
N THR A 45 -64.59 17.30 -32.10
CA THR A 45 -66.00 17.29 -32.51
C THR A 45 -66.69 16.02 -32.02
N THR A 46 -67.79 16.17 -31.27
CA THR A 46 -68.66 15.08 -30.82
C THR A 46 -69.72 14.75 -31.87
N GLY A 47 -69.98 13.47 -32.09
CA GLY A 47 -71.04 12.99 -32.96
C GLY A 47 -72.33 12.66 -32.21
N LEU A 48 -72.26 12.52 -30.88
CA LEU A 48 -73.38 12.13 -30.02
C LEU A 48 -73.58 13.13 -28.88
N THR A 49 -74.81 13.21 -28.39
CA THR A 49 -75.15 14.08 -27.25
C THR A 49 -74.59 13.49 -25.95
N THR A 50 -73.83 14.28 -25.20
CA THR A 50 -73.44 13.92 -23.82
C THR A 50 -74.49 14.47 -22.84
N PRO A 51 -75.16 13.63 -22.03
CA PRO A 51 -76.26 14.08 -21.16
C PRO A 51 -75.76 14.98 -20.03
N VAL A 52 -76.69 15.74 -19.42
CA VAL A 52 -76.45 16.40 -18.12
C VAL A 52 -76.06 15.35 -17.09
N ASP A 53 -75.12 15.68 -16.20
CA ASP A 53 -74.47 14.77 -15.25
C ASP A 53 -73.55 13.71 -15.88
N GLY A 54 -73.35 13.76 -17.21
CA GLY A 54 -72.23 13.09 -17.89
C GLY A 54 -70.91 13.85 -17.76
N ALA A 55 -69.87 13.40 -18.46
CA ALA A 55 -68.55 14.03 -18.37
C ALA A 55 -67.71 13.97 -19.66
N LEU A 56 -66.82 14.94 -19.84
CA LEU A 56 -65.72 14.89 -20.80
C LEU A 56 -64.43 14.54 -20.05
N VAL A 57 -63.64 13.60 -20.55
CA VAL A 57 -62.37 13.19 -19.92
C VAL A 57 -61.23 13.36 -20.91
N VAL A 58 -60.29 14.24 -20.60
CA VAL A 58 -59.02 14.38 -21.31
C VAL A 58 -57.96 13.56 -20.58
N ILE A 59 -57.32 12.62 -21.27
CA ILE A 59 -56.32 11.71 -20.73
C ILE A 59 -54.95 12.13 -21.25
N PHE A 60 -54.10 12.64 -20.35
CA PHE A 60 -52.71 12.93 -20.66
C PHE A 60 -51.84 11.68 -20.47
N PRO A 61 -50.73 11.57 -21.22
CA PRO A 61 -49.73 10.54 -20.99
C PRO A 61 -49.24 10.51 -19.53
N SER A 62 -48.81 9.33 -19.07
CA SER A 62 -48.49 9.07 -17.65
C SER A 62 -47.33 9.91 -17.08
N ASN A 63 -46.54 10.56 -17.94
CA ASN A 63 -45.41 11.39 -17.56
C ASN A 63 -45.75 12.88 -17.44
N PHE A 64 -47.01 13.28 -17.66
CA PHE A 64 -47.48 14.64 -17.35
C PHE A 64 -47.83 14.80 -15.88
N TYR A 65 -47.73 16.02 -15.39
CA TYR A 65 -48.24 16.38 -14.07
C TYR A 65 -49.33 17.45 -14.18
N ILE A 66 -50.40 17.30 -13.39
CA ILE A 66 -51.59 18.14 -13.46
C ILE A 66 -51.94 18.60 -12.04
N ALA A 67 -51.66 19.87 -11.71
CA ALA A 67 -51.76 20.40 -10.34
C ALA A 67 -53.13 21.01 -10.02
N SER A 68 -53.65 21.79 -10.96
CA SER A 68 -54.98 22.40 -10.94
C SER A 68 -55.29 22.88 -12.36
N THR A 69 -56.41 22.43 -12.93
CA THR A 69 -56.79 22.81 -14.29
C THR A 69 -58.06 23.62 -14.24
N SER A 70 -57.93 24.93 -14.07
CA SER A 70 -59.09 25.80 -14.31
C SER A 70 -59.46 25.72 -15.79
N LEU A 71 -60.76 25.64 -16.05
CA LEU A 71 -61.33 25.66 -17.38
C LEU A 71 -61.47 27.11 -17.82
N SER A 72 -60.93 27.46 -18.98
CA SER A 72 -61.14 28.77 -19.62
C SER A 72 -61.49 28.63 -21.09
N ASN A 73 -62.06 29.68 -21.67
CA ASN A 73 -62.50 29.73 -23.07
C ASN A 73 -63.38 28.54 -23.52
N PRO A 74 -64.35 28.05 -22.70
CA PRO A 74 -65.18 26.93 -23.13
C PRO A 74 -66.08 27.34 -24.31
N ASN A 75 -66.10 26.50 -25.33
CA ASN A 75 -66.99 26.58 -26.48
C ASN A 75 -67.66 25.22 -26.65
N GLY A 76 -68.99 25.23 -26.82
CA GLY A 76 -69.78 24.00 -26.86
C GLY A 76 -69.94 23.30 -25.50
N ILE A 77 -69.51 23.93 -24.39
CA ILE A 77 -69.67 23.46 -23.00
C ILE A 77 -70.33 24.58 -22.17
N ASP A 78 -71.16 24.22 -21.19
CA ASP A 78 -71.78 25.17 -20.27
C ASP A 78 -70.73 25.92 -19.43
N LEU A 79 -70.90 27.22 -19.24
CA LEU A 79 -69.96 28.06 -18.47
C LEU A 79 -69.90 27.68 -16.98
N ALA A 80 -70.91 26.98 -16.45
CA ALA A 80 -70.89 26.47 -15.08
C ALA A 80 -70.15 25.14 -14.94
N SER A 81 -69.70 24.52 -16.04
CA SER A 81 -68.92 23.28 -16.00
C SER A 81 -67.61 23.46 -15.24
N THR A 82 -67.30 22.49 -14.38
CA THR A 82 -66.08 22.48 -13.58
C THR A 82 -65.18 21.33 -14.00
N ALA A 83 -63.88 21.57 -13.94
CA ALA A 83 -62.86 20.58 -14.21
C ALA A 83 -62.32 20.01 -12.89
N THR A 84 -62.16 18.68 -12.85
CA THR A 84 -61.60 17.93 -11.74
C THR A 84 -60.47 17.06 -12.23
N VAL A 85 -59.41 16.93 -11.44
CA VAL A 85 -58.20 16.18 -11.82
C VAL A 85 -58.17 14.85 -11.08
N SER A 86 -57.87 13.77 -11.80
CA SER A 86 -57.61 12.45 -11.24
C SER A 86 -56.41 11.81 -11.95
N GLY A 87 -55.26 11.79 -11.28
CA GLY A 87 -54.00 11.35 -11.88
C GLY A 87 -53.61 12.23 -13.07
N THR A 88 -53.45 11.62 -14.25
CA THR A 88 -53.17 12.33 -15.51
C THR A 88 -54.42 12.59 -16.35
N SER A 89 -55.61 12.39 -15.78
CA SER A 89 -56.88 12.64 -16.46
C SER A 89 -57.58 13.86 -15.88
N VAL A 90 -58.18 14.66 -16.75
CA VAL A 90 -58.99 15.84 -16.41
C VAL A 90 -60.43 15.56 -16.81
N THR A 91 -61.32 15.56 -15.84
CA THR A 91 -62.76 15.31 -16.01
C THR A 91 -63.53 16.62 -15.91
N ILE A 92 -64.26 16.97 -16.96
CA ILE A 92 -65.12 18.16 -17.04
C ILE A 92 -66.57 17.69 -16.91
N ALA A 93 -67.24 18.11 -15.84
CA ALA A 93 -68.63 17.75 -15.60
C ALA A 93 -69.58 18.52 -16.53
N VAL A 94 -70.53 17.82 -17.15
CA VAL A 94 -71.58 18.44 -17.96
C VAL A 94 -72.72 18.87 -17.05
N VAL A 95 -72.98 20.17 -16.96
CA VAL A 95 -73.98 20.73 -16.04
C VAL A 95 -74.97 21.63 -16.78
N ASN A 96 -76.18 21.75 -16.23
CA ASN A 96 -77.33 22.54 -16.72
C ASN A 96 -77.90 22.11 -18.08
N ASN A 97 -77.06 21.92 -19.10
CA ASN A 97 -77.46 21.61 -20.47
C ASN A 97 -76.67 20.42 -21.01
N ALA A 98 -77.34 19.49 -21.69
CA ALA A 98 -76.67 18.39 -22.38
C ALA A 98 -75.81 18.95 -23.52
N LEU A 99 -74.62 18.39 -23.74
CA LEU A 99 -73.72 18.80 -24.83
C LEU A 99 -74.24 18.21 -26.15
N PRO A 100 -74.73 19.01 -27.11
CA PRO A 100 -75.18 18.50 -28.40
C PRO A 100 -73.99 18.08 -29.28
N PRO A 101 -74.21 17.26 -30.33
CA PRO A 101 -73.20 16.97 -31.33
C PRO A 101 -72.67 18.26 -31.98
N GLY A 102 -71.36 18.44 -32.03
CA GLY A 102 -70.75 19.64 -32.58
C GLY A 102 -69.29 19.87 -32.13
N PRO A 103 -68.68 20.99 -32.55
CA PRO A 103 -67.33 21.34 -32.15
C PRO A 103 -67.29 21.75 -30.68
N ILE A 104 -66.31 21.23 -29.95
CA ILE A 104 -66.01 21.52 -28.56
C ILE A 104 -64.57 22.03 -28.48
N SER A 105 -64.35 23.13 -27.77
CA SER A 105 -63.01 23.61 -27.45
C SER A 105 -62.93 24.23 -26.06
N PHE A 106 -61.78 24.11 -25.41
CA PHE A 106 -61.50 24.76 -24.12
C PHE A 106 -60.00 24.77 -23.84
N THR A 107 -59.59 25.61 -22.90
CA THR A 107 -58.23 25.71 -22.40
C THR A 107 -58.16 25.15 -20.97
N LEU A 108 -57.15 24.31 -20.71
CA LEU A 108 -56.81 23.80 -19.38
C LEU A 108 -55.52 24.46 -18.91
N SER A 109 -55.54 25.16 -17.78
CA SER A 109 -54.32 25.72 -17.17
C SER A 109 -53.59 24.71 -16.27
N GLY A 110 -52.36 25.00 -15.82
CA GLY A 110 -51.69 24.23 -14.76
C GLY A 110 -51.27 22.81 -15.15
N VAL A 111 -51.03 22.57 -16.44
CA VAL A 111 -50.47 21.32 -16.96
C VAL A 111 -48.95 21.47 -17.09
N THR A 112 -48.20 20.59 -16.42
CA THR A 112 -46.74 20.53 -16.50
C THR A 112 -46.32 19.46 -17.50
N SER A 113 -45.55 19.85 -18.52
CA SER A 113 -45.03 18.94 -19.54
C SER A 113 -43.86 18.08 -19.02
N PRO A 114 -43.63 16.88 -19.57
CA PRO A 114 -42.48 16.04 -19.23
C PRO A 114 -41.15 16.61 -19.76
N GLY A 115 -40.07 15.83 -19.58
CA GLY A 115 -38.76 16.11 -20.17
C GLY A 115 -38.73 16.02 -21.71
N GLU A 116 -37.65 16.50 -22.31
CA GLU A 116 -37.36 16.50 -23.76
C GLU A 116 -37.70 15.17 -24.44
N GLY A 117 -38.31 15.27 -25.62
CA GLY A 117 -38.71 14.12 -26.44
C GLY A 117 -40.13 14.25 -26.99
N THR A 118 -40.58 13.20 -27.68
CA THR A 118 -41.98 13.10 -28.10
C THR A 118 -42.86 12.75 -26.90
N THR A 119 -43.96 13.46 -26.70
CA THR A 119 -44.95 13.08 -25.69
C THR A 119 -45.58 11.74 -26.04
N GLY A 120 -46.27 11.11 -25.08
CA GLY A 120 -47.24 10.08 -25.42
C GLY A 120 -48.40 10.67 -26.23
N ARG A 121 -49.26 9.80 -26.77
CA ARG A 121 -50.52 10.20 -27.39
C ARG A 121 -51.55 10.57 -26.33
N TYR A 122 -52.39 11.55 -26.63
CA TYR A 122 -53.48 11.96 -25.74
C TYR A 122 -54.76 11.18 -26.05
N GLY A 123 -55.61 11.05 -25.04
CA GLY A 123 -56.95 10.48 -25.18
C GLY A 123 -58.04 11.50 -24.83
N ILE A 124 -59.20 11.39 -25.47
CA ILE A 124 -60.40 12.15 -25.12
C ILE A 124 -61.57 11.16 -25.08
N ARG A 125 -62.44 11.26 -24.07
CA ARG A 125 -63.64 10.43 -23.92
C ARG A 125 -64.83 11.31 -23.52
N THR A 126 -66.01 10.94 -23.96
CA THR A 126 -67.28 11.42 -23.40
C THR A 126 -67.94 10.28 -22.63
N LEU A 127 -68.54 10.57 -21.49
CA LEU A 127 -69.12 9.60 -20.57
C LEU A 127 -70.58 9.94 -20.28
N ASP A 128 -71.41 8.91 -20.13
CA ASP A 128 -72.78 9.06 -19.62
C ASP A 128 -72.82 9.24 -18.09
N THR A 129 -74.02 9.34 -17.53
CA THR A 129 -74.24 9.53 -16.08
C THR A 129 -73.80 8.35 -15.23
N SER A 130 -73.60 7.17 -15.83
CA SER A 130 -73.09 5.96 -15.17
C SER A 130 -71.56 5.82 -15.27
N GLY A 131 -70.90 6.70 -16.01
CA GLY A 131 -69.47 6.62 -16.31
C GLY A 131 -69.13 5.71 -17.49
N THR A 132 -70.11 5.26 -18.26
CA THR A 132 -69.90 4.45 -19.47
C THR A 132 -69.49 5.35 -20.64
N ILE A 133 -68.59 4.85 -21.50
CA ILE A 133 -68.10 5.61 -22.66
C ILE A 133 -69.24 5.79 -23.67
N ILE A 134 -69.44 7.02 -24.13
CA ILE A 134 -70.30 7.35 -25.26
C ILE A 134 -69.45 7.42 -26.53
N GLU A 135 -68.42 8.28 -26.51
CA GLU A 135 -67.46 8.43 -27.60
C GLU A 135 -66.01 8.46 -27.06
N ALA A 136 -65.06 8.03 -27.88
CA ALA A 136 -63.64 8.09 -27.51
C ALA A 136 -62.72 8.32 -28.70
N VAL A 137 -61.54 8.89 -28.41
CA VAL A 137 -60.35 8.88 -29.27
C VAL A 137 -59.14 8.65 -28.37
N GLY A 138 -58.35 7.60 -28.64
CA GLY A 138 -57.19 7.25 -27.82
C GLY A 138 -55.82 7.62 -28.43
N ASN A 139 -55.81 8.19 -29.63
CA ASN A 139 -54.60 8.33 -30.46
C ASN A 139 -54.35 9.75 -30.97
N VAL A 140 -54.73 10.78 -30.20
CA VAL A 140 -54.47 12.17 -30.56
C VAL A 140 -52.95 12.41 -30.64
N ALA A 141 -52.51 13.21 -31.63
CA ALA A 141 -51.11 13.38 -31.97
C ALA A 141 -50.26 13.86 -30.78
N ALA A 142 -49.04 13.33 -30.68
CA ALA A 142 -48.06 13.74 -29.68
C ALA A 142 -47.41 15.08 -30.02
N SER A 143 -46.99 15.81 -29.00
CA SER A 143 -46.15 17.01 -29.13
C SER A 143 -44.66 16.64 -29.05
N VAL A 144 -43.78 17.49 -29.58
CA VAL A 144 -42.32 17.35 -29.44
C VAL A 144 -41.82 18.43 -28.49
N LEU A 145 -41.26 18.02 -27.35
CA LEU A 145 -40.72 18.91 -26.34
C LEU A 145 -39.21 19.09 -26.53
N THR A 146 -38.75 20.31 -26.36
CA THR A 146 -37.33 20.67 -26.41
C THR A 146 -36.85 21.08 -25.03
N ARG A 147 -35.67 20.58 -24.63
CA ARG A 147 -34.97 21.08 -23.44
C ARG A 147 -34.60 22.55 -23.56
N THR A 148 -34.53 23.25 -22.44
CA THR A 148 -34.04 24.63 -22.37
C THR A 148 -32.66 24.67 -21.70
N THR A 149 -32.09 25.87 -21.57
CA THR A 149 -30.80 26.08 -20.90
C THR A 149 -31.04 26.50 -19.45
N LEU A 150 -30.23 26.01 -18.50
CA LEU A 150 -30.27 26.48 -17.11
C LEU A 150 -29.91 27.97 -17.02
N THR A 151 -30.64 28.72 -16.20
CA THR A 151 -30.44 30.18 -16.03
C THR A 151 -29.05 30.49 -15.48
N THR A 152 -28.63 29.75 -14.46
CA THR A 152 -27.27 29.76 -13.93
C THR A 152 -26.90 28.35 -13.49
N ALA A 153 -25.68 27.91 -13.78
CA ALA A 153 -25.12 26.70 -13.19
C ALA A 153 -23.59 26.81 -13.08
N GLY A 154 -23.02 26.16 -12.09
CA GLY A 154 -21.59 26.21 -11.84
C GLY A 154 -21.09 25.05 -10.99
N LEU A 155 -19.77 24.89 -11.00
CA LEU A 155 -19.05 23.90 -10.20
C LEU A 155 -18.02 24.60 -9.34
N THR A 156 -17.96 24.22 -8.07
CA THR A 156 -16.83 24.56 -7.20
C THR A 156 -16.17 23.30 -6.65
N PHE A 157 -14.87 23.41 -6.41
CA PHE A 157 -13.97 22.29 -6.12
C PHE A 157 -13.29 22.56 -4.78
N SER A 158 -13.31 21.59 -3.86
CA SER A 158 -12.70 21.76 -2.52
C SER A 158 -11.17 21.79 -2.53
N THR A 159 -10.55 21.26 -3.58
CA THR A 159 -9.10 21.19 -3.79
C THR A 159 -8.81 21.10 -5.28
N LEU A 160 -7.56 21.35 -5.67
CA LEU A 160 -7.02 21.19 -7.03
C LEU A 160 -5.88 20.14 -7.09
N ALA A 161 -5.64 19.43 -5.98
CA ALA A 161 -4.59 18.42 -5.88
C ALA A 161 -4.95 17.14 -6.63
N ALA A 162 -4.09 16.72 -7.57
CA ALA A 162 -4.24 15.48 -8.32
C ALA A 162 -4.37 14.26 -7.39
N GLY A 163 -5.27 13.33 -7.71
CA GLY A 163 -5.51 12.13 -6.89
C GLY A 163 -6.17 12.37 -5.53
N ALA A 164 -6.41 13.62 -5.10
CA ALA A 164 -7.07 13.88 -3.83
C ALA A 164 -8.54 13.43 -3.83
N ALA A 165 -9.03 13.04 -2.65
CA ALA A 165 -10.47 12.95 -2.41
C ALA A 165 -11.04 14.37 -2.33
N ALA A 166 -11.93 14.70 -3.24
CA ALA A 166 -12.48 16.04 -3.37
C ALA A 166 -13.99 16.06 -3.19
N GLN A 167 -14.49 17.25 -2.88
CA GLN A 167 -15.91 17.58 -2.91
C GLN A 167 -16.21 18.49 -4.10
N PHE A 168 -17.33 18.21 -4.76
CA PHE A 168 -17.85 18.95 -5.90
C PHE A 168 -19.16 19.57 -5.50
N THR A 169 -19.25 20.89 -5.49
CA THR A 169 -20.54 21.57 -5.30
C THR A 169 -21.09 21.97 -6.66
N VAL A 170 -22.19 21.33 -7.03
CA VAL A 170 -23.03 21.73 -8.16
C VAL A 170 -23.99 22.78 -7.63
N SER A 171 -23.94 23.99 -8.18
CA SER A 171 -24.93 25.04 -7.90
C SER A 171 -25.68 25.36 -9.17
N LEU A 172 -27.01 25.47 -9.10
CA LEU A 172 -27.83 25.80 -10.26
C LEU A 172 -29.10 26.58 -9.89
N ARG A 173 -29.67 27.25 -10.89
CA ARG A 173 -31.01 27.85 -10.86
C ARG A 173 -31.80 27.37 -12.08
N THR A 174 -32.92 26.71 -11.80
CA THR A 174 -33.87 26.14 -12.77
C THR A 174 -35.03 27.11 -12.98
N ASP A 175 -35.51 27.30 -14.20
CA ASP A 175 -36.72 28.10 -14.47
C ASP A 175 -38.00 27.23 -14.51
N VAL A 176 -37.84 25.91 -14.42
CA VAL A 176 -38.93 24.94 -14.28
C VAL A 176 -39.03 24.40 -12.85
N LEU A 177 -40.23 23.97 -12.47
CA LEU A 177 -40.53 23.30 -11.22
C LEU A 177 -39.93 21.88 -11.24
N LEU A 178 -39.04 21.56 -10.30
CA LEU A 178 -38.51 20.20 -10.17
C LEU A 178 -39.31 19.45 -9.11
N ARG A 179 -40.15 18.53 -9.58
CA ARG A 179 -40.98 17.69 -8.71
C ARG A 179 -40.14 16.66 -7.96
N VAL A 180 -40.65 16.15 -6.84
CA VAL A 180 -40.15 14.91 -6.21
C VAL A 180 -40.02 13.80 -7.28
N GLY A 181 -38.86 13.16 -7.32
CA GLY A 181 -38.49 12.17 -8.33
C GLY A 181 -37.68 12.74 -9.51
N SER A 182 -37.63 14.06 -9.68
CA SER A 182 -36.74 14.71 -10.67
C SER A 182 -35.27 14.52 -10.30
N LEU A 183 -34.37 14.64 -11.27
CA LEU A 183 -32.94 14.35 -11.10
C LEU A 183 -32.08 15.58 -11.36
N ILE A 184 -31.05 15.79 -10.55
CA ILE A 184 -29.94 16.73 -10.81
C ILE A 184 -28.74 15.89 -11.27
N GLU A 185 -28.41 15.96 -12.55
CA GLU A 185 -27.35 15.18 -13.20
C GLU A 185 -26.07 16.00 -13.40
N LEU A 186 -24.94 15.40 -13.06
CA LEU A 186 -23.60 15.84 -13.40
C LEU A 186 -22.95 14.83 -14.36
N GLN A 187 -22.53 15.30 -15.52
CA GLN A 187 -21.75 14.52 -16.48
C GLN A 187 -20.29 14.96 -16.46
N PHE A 188 -19.39 14.01 -16.20
CA PHE A 188 -17.95 14.22 -16.19
C PHE A 188 -17.37 14.26 -17.62
N PRO A 189 -16.28 15.02 -17.85
CA PRO A 189 -15.55 14.97 -19.12
C PRO A 189 -14.90 13.61 -19.32
N THR A 190 -14.81 13.18 -20.59
CA THR A 190 -14.07 11.97 -20.96
C THR A 190 -12.59 12.30 -21.08
N MET A 191 -11.72 11.57 -20.37
CA MET A 191 -10.28 11.78 -20.43
C MET A 191 -9.57 10.52 -20.96
N PRO A 192 -8.48 10.68 -21.74
CA PRO A 192 -7.81 9.57 -22.41
C PRO A 192 -7.02 8.65 -21.47
N SER A 193 -6.50 9.17 -20.34
CA SER A 193 -5.44 8.50 -19.57
C SER A 193 -5.76 8.27 -18.11
N SER A 194 -6.45 9.21 -17.46
CA SER A 194 -6.80 9.16 -16.05
C SER A 194 -8.16 9.80 -15.85
N ASN A 195 -9.10 9.06 -15.26
CA ASN A 195 -10.49 9.46 -15.12
C ASN A 195 -10.84 9.78 -13.66
N PHE A 196 -11.86 10.61 -13.46
CA PHE A 196 -12.47 10.77 -12.13
C PHE A 196 -13.02 9.43 -11.63
N VAL A 197 -12.83 9.14 -10.36
CA VAL A 197 -13.41 7.97 -9.70
C VAL A 197 -14.44 8.43 -8.69
N TYR A 198 -15.71 8.10 -8.95
CA TYR A 198 -16.87 8.57 -8.17
C TYR A 198 -17.84 7.43 -7.83
N THR A 199 -17.40 6.17 -7.90
CA THR A 199 -18.21 4.99 -7.58
C THR A 199 -18.69 4.94 -6.12
N GLY A 200 -18.00 5.65 -5.22
CA GLY A 200 -18.38 5.79 -3.82
C GLY A 200 -18.94 7.17 -3.46
N ALA A 201 -19.39 7.95 -4.44
CA ALA A 201 -19.85 9.32 -4.19
C ALA A 201 -21.01 9.38 -3.19
N VAL A 202 -20.99 10.39 -2.32
CA VAL A 202 -21.99 10.62 -1.27
C VAL A 202 -22.50 12.05 -1.31
N VAL A 203 -23.71 12.32 -0.79
CA VAL A 203 -24.18 13.70 -0.59
C VAL A 203 -23.54 14.23 0.70
N ALA A 204 -22.58 15.14 0.58
CA ALA A 204 -21.88 15.75 1.70
C ALA A 204 -22.64 16.96 2.27
N ALA A 205 -23.27 17.76 1.40
CA ALA A 205 -24.11 18.90 1.78
C ALA A 205 -25.16 19.17 0.70
N ARG A 206 -26.22 19.88 1.06
CA ARG A 206 -27.28 20.34 0.16
C ARG A 206 -27.90 21.61 0.72
N ASP A 207 -28.21 22.56 -0.17
CA ASP A 207 -28.89 23.81 0.15
C ASP A 207 -29.99 24.07 -0.89
N GLY A 208 -31.13 24.60 -0.44
CA GLY A 208 -32.33 24.73 -1.27
C GLY A 208 -33.00 23.40 -1.67
N LEU A 209 -32.57 22.27 -1.09
CA LEU A 209 -33.14 20.93 -1.30
C LEU A 209 -33.60 20.33 0.02
N ASP A 210 -34.69 19.56 -0.01
CA ASP A 210 -35.21 18.88 1.16
C ASP A 210 -34.20 17.83 1.70
N PRO A 211 -34.07 17.68 3.04
CA PRO A 211 -33.17 16.71 3.66
C PRO A 211 -33.32 15.25 3.20
N ALA A 212 -34.49 14.85 2.69
CA ALA A 212 -34.73 13.52 2.14
C ALA A 212 -33.97 13.25 0.83
N SER A 213 -33.54 14.29 0.11
CA SER A 213 -32.79 14.20 -1.15
C SER A 213 -31.36 13.68 -0.90
N THR A 214 -31.23 12.36 -0.83
CA THR A 214 -30.01 11.64 -0.42
C THR A 214 -29.55 10.60 -1.43
N VAL A 215 -30.42 10.19 -2.35
CA VAL A 215 -30.19 9.05 -3.24
C VAL A 215 -29.35 9.50 -4.43
N ILE A 216 -28.11 8.99 -4.50
CA ILE A 216 -27.23 9.13 -5.65
C ILE A 216 -27.29 7.87 -6.49
N ALA A 217 -27.40 8.05 -7.81
CA ALA A 217 -27.19 6.98 -8.77
C ALA A 217 -26.05 7.34 -9.73
N ILE A 218 -25.32 6.31 -10.16
CA ILE A 218 -24.09 6.42 -10.94
C ILE A 218 -24.23 5.55 -12.18
N ALA A 219 -24.11 6.16 -13.35
CA ALA A 219 -24.00 5.47 -14.64
C ALA A 219 -22.94 6.20 -15.49
N PRO A 220 -21.65 5.79 -15.39
CA PRO A 220 -20.54 6.49 -16.03
C PRO A 220 -20.81 6.80 -17.51
N PRO A 221 -20.51 8.01 -18.00
CA PRO A 221 -19.77 9.10 -17.35
C PRO A 221 -20.64 10.06 -16.50
N ARG A 222 -21.80 9.61 -16.02
CA ARG A 222 -22.80 10.46 -15.36
C ARG A 222 -23.08 10.01 -13.93
N MET A 223 -23.42 10.96 -13.08
CA MET A 223 -24.02 10.72 -11.77
C MET A 223 -25.19 11.68 -11.56
N TRP A 224 -26.16 11.32 -10.73
CA TRP A 224 -27.25 12.23 -10.40
C TRP A 224 -27.80 12.02 -8.99
N LEU A 225 -28.38 13.08 -8.45
CA LEU A 225 -29.18 13.09 -7.23
C LEU A 225 -30.67 13.05 -7.58
N THR A 226 -31.45 12.18 -6.94
CA THR A 226 -32.91 12.22 -7.02
C THR A 226 -33.50 13.14 -5.96
N ILE A 227 -34.35 14.08 -6.37
CA ILE A 227 -35.09 14.98 -5.48
C ILE A 227 -36.15 14.18 -4.72
N ALA A 228 -36.23 14.36 -3.41
CA ALA A 228 -37.18 13.70 -2.53
C ALA A 228 -37.72 14.64 -1.45
N GLY A 229 -38.84 14.30 -0.82
CA GLY A 229 -39.43 15.07 0.28
C GLY A 229 -40.33 16.22 -0.16
N GLN A 230 -39.76 17.24 -0.81
CA GLN A 230 -40.49 18.42 -1.30
C GLN A 230 -40.10 18.78 -2.73
N ASP A 231 -41.04 19.39 -3.45
CA ASP A 231 -40.80 19.96 -4.78
C ASP A 231 -39.90 21.20 -4.67
N VAL A 232 -39.04 21.41 -5.67
CA VAL A 232 -38.21 22.61 -5.78
C VAL A 232 -38.88 23.58 -6.74
N ALA A 233 -39.41 24.68 -6.21
CA ALA A 233 -40.07 25.70 -7.01
C ALA A 233 -39.15 26.28 -8.08
N ALA A 234 -39.74 26.66 -9.22
CA ALA A 234 -39.02 27.39 -10.26
C ALA A 234 -38.31 28.61 -9.66
N ASP A 235 -37.14 28.91 -10.20
CA ASP A 235 -36.28 30.02 -9.80
C ASP A 235 -35.67 29.89 -8.38
N THR A 236 -35.79 28.72 -7.73
CA THR A 236 -35.12 28.48 -6.44
C THR A 236 -33.63 28.19 -6.66
N PRO A 237 -32.70 28.91 -6.02
CA PRO A 237 -31.28 28.54 -6.05
C PRO A 237 -31.08 27.25 -5.27
N VAL A 238 -30.42 26.27 -5.88
CA VAL A 238 -30.10 24.99 -5.22
C VAL A 238 -28.63 24.67 -5.36
N SER A 239 -28.07 24.04 -4.34
CA SER A 239 -26.73 23.46 -4.40
C SER A 239 -26.68 22.07 -3.79
N VAL A 240 -25.86 21.21 -4.38
CA VAL A 240 -25.54 19.87 -3.86
C VAL A 240 -24.04 19.68 -3.88
N THR A 241 -23.48 19.32 -2.73
CA THR A 241 -22.07 18.96 -2.59
C THR A 241 -21.94 17.45 -2.59
N PHE A 242 -21.31 16.90 -3.63
CA PHE A 242 -20.93 15.50 -3.71
C PHE A 242 -19.54 15.30 -3.10
N GLY A 243 -19.39 14.35 -2.17
CA GLY A 243 -18.13 13.94 -1.60
C GLY A 243 -17.63 12.59 -2.12
N ASN A 244 -16.42 12.21 -1.72
CA ASN A 244 -15.78 10.94 -2.08
C ASN A 244 -15.58 10.74 -3.60
N ILE A 245 -15.14 11.82 -4.27
CA ILE A 245 -14.75 11.78 -5.68
C ILE A 245 -13.24 11.97 -5.78
N PHE A 246 -12.53 11.02 -6.38
CA PHE A 246 -11.09 11.09 -6.55
C PHE A 246 -10.72 11.70 -7.89
N TYR A 247 -9.77 12.64 -7.85
CA TYR A 247 -9.28 13.32 -9.04
C TYR A 247 -8.32 12.46 -9.87
N PRO A 248 -8.26 12.71 -11.19
CA PRO A 248 -7.23 12.13 -12.04
C PRO A 248 -5.85 12.75 -11.73
N ALA A 249 -4.83 12.29 -12.47
CA ALA A 249 -3.50 12.89 -12.44
C ALA A 249 -3.50 14.35 -12.93
N ALA A 250 -2.44 15.10 -12.62
CA ALA A 250 -2.31 16.52 -12.94
C ALA A 250 -2.40 16.77 -14.45
N GLN A 251 -3.49 17.42 -14.87
CA GLN A 251 -3.78 17.78 -16.25
C GLN A 251 -4.93 18.82 -16.29
N PRO A 252 -5.13 19.53 -17.41
CA PRO A 252 -6.33 20.32 -17.63
C PRO A 252 -7.57 19.43 -17.67
N VAL A 253 -8.58 19.76 -16.88
CA VAL A 253 -9.87 19.06 -16.92
C VAL A 253 -10.73 19.70 -18.01
N GLY A 254 -11.35 18.86 -18.84
CA GLY A 254 -12.30 19.30 -19.87
C GLY A 254 -13.57 19.91 -19.27
N THR A 255 -14.60 20.05 -20.11
CA THR A 255 -15.87 20.66 -19.69
C THR A 255 -16.84 19.64 -19.11
N PHE A 256 -17.54 20.03 -18.05
CA PHE A 256 -18.65 19.29 -17.47
C PHE A 256 -19.98 19.68 -18.13
N THR A 257 -21.00 18.85 -17.91
CA THR A 257 -22.39 19.20 -18.23
C THR A 257 -23.26 18.97 -17.00
N ILE A 258 -24.08 19.97 -16.65
CA ILE A 258 -25.08 19.89 -15.58
C ILE A 258 -26.46 19.81 -16.23
N ARG A 259 -27.33 18.92 -15.77
CA ARG A 259 -28.71 18.80 -16.27
C ARG A 259 -29.71 18.66 -15.15
N THR A 260 -30.92 19.17 -15.35
CA THR A 260 -32.10 18.74 -14.61
C THR A 260 -32.89 17.78 -15.49
N ARG A 261 -33.43 16.70 -14.90
CA ARG A 261 -34.22 15.71 -15.61
C ARG A 261 -35.55 15.48 -14.91
N HIS A 262 -36.55 15.17 -15.72
CA HIS A 262 -37.82 14.65 -15.26
C HIS A 262 -37.63 13.26 -14.62
N SER A 263 -38.58 12.82 -13.80
CA SER A 263 -38.59 11.49 -13.19
C SER A 263 -38.61 10.35 -14.21
N SER A 264 -39.08 10.62 -15.44
CA SER A 264 -39.01 9.68 -16.57
C SER A 264 -37.63 9.61 -17.24
N GLY A 265 -36.67 10.45 -16.83
CA GLY A 265 -35.32 10.53 -17.39
C GLY A 265 -35.14 11.52 -18.54
N GLY A 266 -36.22 12.14 -19.07
CA GLY A 266 -36.12 13.18 -20.10
C GLY A 266 -35.45 14.45 -19.56
N ILE A 267 -34.66 15.15 -20.38
CA ILE A 267 -33.94 16.36 -19.95
C ILE A 267 -34.92 17.54 -19.88
N LEU A 268 -34.93 18.26 -18.78
CA LEU A 268 -35.70 19.49 -18.63
C LEU A 268 -34.83 20.66 -19.10
N GLN A 269 -33.68 20.82 -18.44
CA GLN A 269 -32.71 21.87 -18.75
C GLN A 269 -31.29 21.34 -18.72
N ASP A 270 -30.38 21.98 -19.47
CA ASP A 270 -28.96 21.71 -19.36
C ASP A 270 -28.08 22.97 -19.37
N MET A 271 -26.86 22.81 -18.88
CA MET A 271 -25.76 23.73 -19.10
C MET A 271 -24.54 22.91 -19.52
N THR A 272 -24.15 23.05 -20.77
CA THR A 272 -22.96 22.43 -21.34
C THR A 272 -21.77 23.38 -21.24
N GLY A 273 -20.54 22.85 -21.33
CA GLY A 273 -19.35 23.70 -21.38
C GLY A 273 -18.92 24.28 -20.02
N VAL A 274 -19.40 23.75 -18.90
CA VAL A 274 -18.99 24.21 -17.57
C VAL A 274 -17.51 23.87 -17.38
N ALA A 275 -16.66 24.89 -17.31
CA ALA A 275 -15.21 24.71 -17.32
C ALA A 275 -14.73 23.91 -16.11
N GLY A 276 -13.88 22.91 -16.35
CA GLY A 276 -13.13 22.21 -15.32
C GLY A 276 -11.87 22.96 -14.88
N PRO A 277 -11.30 22.63 -13.72
CA PRO A 277 -10.07 23.23 -13.24
C PRO A 277 -8.85 22.65 -13.95
N VAL A 278 -7.70 23.31 -13.80
CA VAL A 278 -6.40 22.69 -14.06
C VAL A 278 -5.91 22.05 -12.77
N LEU A 279 -5.70 20.73 -12.78
CA LEU A 279 -5.22 20.00 -11.61
C LEU A 279 -3.69 20.08 -11.52
N ALA A 280 -3.20 20.21 -10.30
CA ALA A 280 -1.77 20.30 -10.01
C ALA A 280 -1.29 19.05 -9.27
N SER A 281 -0.08 18.60 -9.59
CA SER A 281 0.60 17.55 -8.83
C SER A 281 0.97 18.07 -7.44
N THR A 282 1.00 17.19 -6.46
CA THR A 282 1.44 17.52 -5.10
C THR A 282 2.88 17.04 -4.84
N ALA A 283 3.47 17.53 -3.76
CA ALA A 283 4.73 16.98 -3.28
C ALA A 283 4.49 15.59 -2.67
N LEU A 284 5.35 14.64 -3.00
CA LEU A 284 5.44 13.37 -2.27
C LEU A 284 5.97 13.67 -0.86
N ASP A 285 5.49 12.93 0.13
CA ASP A 285 5.84 13.16 1.54
C ASP A 285 7.37 13.20 1.77
N SER A 286 7.78 14.09 2.67
CA SER A 286 9.15 14.27 3.16
C SER A 286 9.76 13.02 3.80
N SER A 287 8.94 12.03 4.20
CA SER A 287 9.42 10.73 4.70
C SER A 287 9.96 9.79 3.62
N ALA A 288 9.90 10.18 2.34
CA ALA A 288 10.43 9.38 1.25
C ALA A 288 11.94 9.13 1.42
N THR A 289 12.34 7.86 1.37
CA THR A 289 13.75 7.46 1.48
C THR A 289 14.14 6.42 0.43
N VAL A 290 15.40 6.47 0.01
CA VAL A 290 16.05 5.47 -0.84
C VAL A 290 17.37 5.10 -0.17
N GLN A 291 17.42 3.94 0.48
CA GLN A 291 18.54 3.52 1.33
C GLN A 291 19.10 2.18 0.88
N PRO A 292 20.43 2.04 0.75
CA PRO A 292 21.06 0.75 0.46
C PRO A 292 21.18 -0.13 1.71
N ASN A 293 21.26 -1.44 1.50
CA ASN A 293 21.68 -2.40 2.53
C ASN A 293 23.19 -2.34 2.78
N SER A 294 23.99 -1.92 1.80
CA SER A 294 25.44 -1.72 1.91
C SER A 294 25.86 -0.39 1.32
N TYR A 295 26.62 0.40 2.09
CA TYR A 295 27.12 1.72 1.70
C TYR A 295 28.48 1.67 1.00
N LEU A 296 28.99 0.48 0.68
CA LEU A 296 30.34 0.29 0.14
C LEU A 296 30.37 0.52 -1.37
N GLY A 297 31.34 1.28 -1.86
CA GLY A 297 31.50 1.56 -3.29
C GLY A 297 31.83 0.30 -4.12
N GLY A 298 31.30 0.22 -5.34
CA GLY A 298 31.54 -0.90 -6.28
C GLY A 298 30.89 -2.23 -5.90
N MET A 299 30.15 -2.29 -4.79
CA MET A 299 29.42 -3.49 -4.36
C MET A 299 28.04 -3.56 -5.02
N VAL A 300 27.61 -4.80 -5.33
CA VAL A 300 26.22 -5.09 -5.66
C VAL A 300 25.41 -5.12 -4.37
N THR A 301 24.32 -4.36 -4.31
CA THR A 301 23.47 -4.28 -3.12
C THR A 301 21.98 -4.14 -3.47
N THR A 302 21.15 -4.23 -2.44
CA THR A 302 19.72 -4.02 -2.49
C THR A 302 19.39 -2.66 -1.89
N TYR A 303 18.50 -1.93 -2.55
CA TYR A 303 17.97 -0.65 -2.09
C TYR A 303 16.53 -0.81 -1.61
N ALA A 304 16.21 -0.22 -0.45
CA ALA A 304 14.85 -0.06 0.02
C ALA A 304 14.34 1.32 -0.37
N VAL A 305 13.22 1.35 -1.11
CA VAL A 305 12.47 2.56 -1.42
C VAL A 305 11.28 2.61 -0.48
N ARG A 306 11.15 3.67 0.31
CA ARG A 306 10.04 3.89 1.24
C ARG A 306 9.39 5.24 0.96
N PHE A 307 8.06 5.29 1.03
CA PHE A 307 7.31 6.52 0.83
C PHE A 307 5.90 6.42 1.42
N SER A 308 5.23 7.57 1.49
CA SER A 308 3.81 7.69 1.77
C SER A 308 3.15 8.46 0.62
N ASN A 309 1.88 8.17 0.34
CA ASN A 309 1.10 8.87 -0.66
C ASN A 309 -0.17 9.47 -0.03
N THR A 310 -0.55 10.65 -0.47
CA THR A 310 -1.84 11.29 -0.16
C THR A 310 -2.83 11.17 -1.31
N ALA A 311 -2.33 10.96 -2.53
CA ALA A 311 -3.12 10.74 -3.73
C ALA A 311 -3.69 9.31 -3.79
N TYR A 312 -4.95 9.17 -4.22
CA TYR A 312 -5.52 7.91 -4.69
C TYR A 312 -4.85 7.50 -6.02
N LEU A 313 -4.36 6.26 -6.09
CA LEU A 313 -3.68 5.74 -7.27
C LEU A 313 -4.55 4.66 -7.92
N PRO A 314 -4.99 4.83 -9.18
CA PRO A 314 -5.76 3.81 -9.88
C PRO A 314 -4.88 2.63 -10.31
N ILE A 315 -5.53 1.55 -10.77
CA ILE A 315 -4.85 0.43 -11.44
C ILE A 315 -4.06 0.97 -12.63
N GLY A 316 -2.83 0.48 -12.82
CA GLY A 316 -1.94 0.93 -13.89
C GLY A 316 -1.17 2.22 -13.60
N ALA A 317 -1.35 2.84 -12.43
CA ALA A 317 -0.45 3.91 -11.99
C ALA A 317 0.98 3.38 -11.85
N LYS A 318 1.96 4.27 -12.05
CA LYS A 318 3.39 3.95 -12.06
C LYS A 318 4.10 4.71 -10.94
N ILE A 319 5.03 4.02 -10.27
CA ILE A 319 5.97 4.59 -9.31
C ILE A 319 7.36 4.52 -9.97
N ALA A 320 7.90 5.67 -10.35
CA ALA A 320 9.21 5.80 -10.95
C ALA A 320 10.23 6.31 -9.94
N VAL A 321 11.37 5.64 -9.82
CA VAL A 321 12.51 6.05 -9.01
C VAL A 321 13.69 6.29 -9.94
N VAL A 322 14.23 7.50 -9.92
CA VAL A 322 15.39 7.87 -10.73
C VAL A 322 16.63 7.85 -9.85
N PHE A 323 17.58 6.99 -10.22
CA PHE A 323 18.90 6.93 -9.60
C PHE A 323 19.83 7.94 -10.27
N PRO A 324 20.81 8.51 -9.53
CA PRO A 324 21.86 9.31 -10.15
C PRO A 324 22.61 8.51 -11.24
N PRO A 325 23.11 9.16 -12.31
CA PRO A 325 23.68 8.47 -13.47
C PRO A 325 24.89 7.55 -13.17
N ARG A 326 25.55 7.76 -12.03
CA ARG A 326 26.75 7.00 -11.62
C ARG A 326 26.41 5.60 -11.10
N PHE A 327 25.14 5.35 -10.76
CA PHE A 327 24.67 4.03 -10.35
C PHE A 327 24.45 3.13 -11.57
N LYS A 328 24.92 1.89 -11.49
CA LYS A 328 24.63 0.87 -12.51
C LYS A 328 23.39 0.10 -12.07
N VAL A 329 22.27 0.39 -12.73
CA VAL A 329 20.95 -0.17 -12.38
C VAL A 329 20.37 -1.11 -13.44
N SER A 330 21.11 -1.38 -14.52
CA SER A 330 20.61 -2.16 -15.67
C SER A 330 20.21 -3.60 -15.34
N ALA A 331 20.77 -4.17 -14.29
CA ALA A 331 20.47 -5.53 -13.81
C ALA A 331 19.44 -5.54 -12.67
N ALA A 332 18.83 -4.39 -12.35
CA ALA A 332 17.95 -4.23 -11.21
C ALA A 332 16.74 -5.18 -11.29
N THR A 333 16.40 -5.80 -10.15
CA THR A 333 15.24 -6.69 -10.03
C THR A 333 14.38 -6.30 -8.84
N LEU A 334 13.06 -6.34 -9.03
CA LEU A 334 12.10 -6.08 -7.95
C LEU A 334 12.18 -7.16 -6.87
N GLY A 335 12.23 -6.74 -5.61
CA GLY A 335 12.22 -7.60 -4.44
C GLY A 335 10.89 -7.54 -3.69
N ALA A 336 10.97 -7.51 -2.35
CA ALA A 336 9.81 -7.49 -1.48
C ALA A 336 8.99 -6.21 -1.69
N ILE A 337 7.66 -6.34 -1.65
CA ILE A 337 6.71 -5.24 -1.75
C ILE A 337 5.86 -5.25 -0.48
N ILE A 338 5.73 -4.11 0.18
CA ILE A 338 5.00 -3.95 1.44
C ILE A 338 4.01 -2.80 1.27
N ASN A 339 2.75 -3.05 1.63
CA ASN A 339 1.65 -2.07 1.55
C ASN A 339 1.49 -1.43 0.16
N ILE A 340 1.86 -2.13 -0.91
CA ILE A 340 1.58 -1.75 -2.29
C ILE A 340 0.94 -2.98 -2.96
N PRO A 341 -0.14 -2.83 -3.73
CA PRO A 341 -0.76 -3.98 -4.37
C PRO A 341 0.19 -4.67 -5.34
N ALA A 342 0.63 -5.88 -4.97
CA ALA A 342 1.68 -6.64 -5.63
C ALA A 342 1.22 -7.57 -6.79
N PRO A 343 0.03 -8.21 -6.75
CA PRO A 343 -0.36 -9.09 -7.84
C PRO A 343 -0.35 -8.38 -9.21
N ASN A 344 0.29 -9.01 -10.20
CA ASN A 344 0.42 -8.50 -11.58
C ASN A 344 1.17 -7.17 -11.71
N ALA A 345 1.93 -6.74 -10.70
CA ALA A 345 2.76 -5.55 -10.83
C ALA A 345 3.88 -5.79 -11.86
N VAL A 346 4.12 -4.81 -12.74
CA VAL A 346 5.15 -4.89 -13.78
C VAL A 346 6.32 -4.01 -13.40
N PHE A 347 7.52 -4.59 -13.34
CA PHE A 347 8.76 -3.86 -13.09
C PHE A 347 9.56 -3.69 -14.38
N SER A 348 10.08 -2.50 -14.60
CA SER A 348 10.92 -2.20 -15.77
C SER A 348 12.05 -1.25 -15.42
N VAL A 349 13.14 -1.38 -16.17
CA VAL A 349 14.34 -0.55 -16.05
C VAL A 349 14.57 0.14 -17.39
N SER A 350 14.72 1.46 -17.38
CA SER A 350 15.03 2.25 -18.56
C SER A 350 16.04 3.35 -18.20
N GLY A 351 17.26 3.24 -18.71
CA GLY A 351 18.37 4.12 -18.30
C GLY A 351 18.61 4.02 -16.78
N SER A 352 18.55 5.16 -16.09
CA SER A 352 18.66 5.25 -14.62
C SER A 352 17.31 5.23 -13.90
N THR A 353 16.21 4.99 -14.61
CA THR A 353 14.85 5.02 -14.06
C THR A 353 14.30 3.62 -13.87
N LEU A 354 13.85 3.35 -12.64
CA LEU A 354 13.20 2.11 -12.24
C LEU A 354 11.71 2.37 -12.10
N THR A 355 10.87 1.61 -12.81
CA THR A 355 9.41 1.85 -12.82
C THR A 355 8.66 0.62 -12.37
N LEU A 356 7.89 0.77 -11.29
CA LEU A 356 6.91 -0.20 -10.81
C LEU A 356 5.51 0.23 -11.26
N THR A 357 4.83 -0.61 -12.04
CA THR A 357 3.44 -0.38 -12.48
C THR A 357 2.49 -1.22 -11.64
N LEU A 358 1.45 -0.60 -11.05
CA LEU A 358 0.50 -1.25 -10.16
C LEU A 358 -0.46 -2.17 -10.92
N GLY A 359 -0.56 -3.44 -10.51
CA GLY A 359 -1.31 -4.47 -11.23
C GLY A 359 -2.64 -4.92 -10.60
N SER A 360 -2.82 -4.79 -9.28
CA SER A 360 -3.96 -5.37 -8.57
C SER A 360 -4.73 -4.34 -7.75
N GLY A 361 -5.80 -3.78 -8.31
CA GLY A 361 -6.68 -2.87 -7.58
C GLY A 361 -6.07 -1.47 -7.32
N PRO A 362 -6.92 -0.50 -6.97
CA PRO A 362 -6.47 0.84 -6.65
C PRO A 362 -5.75 0.88 -5.29
N THR A 363 -4.88 1.87 -5.14
CA THR A 363 -4.17 2.15 -3.89
C THR A 363 -4.70 3.44 -3.28
N MET A 364 -5.29 3.35 -2.09
CA MET A 364 -5.76 4.52 -1.33
C MET A 364 -4.58 5.34 -0.81
N ALA A 365 -4.84 6.53 -0.25
CA ALA A 365 -3.84 7.26 0.52
C ALA A 365 -3.35 6.43 1.73
N GLY A 366 -2.07 6.54 2.10
CA GLY A 366 -1.53 5.81 3.24
C GLY A 366 -0.01 5.90 3.38
N SER A 367 0.49 5.37 4.49
CA SER A 367 1.91 5.39 4.87
C SER A 367 2.52 3.98 4.92
N GLY A 368 3.83 3.92 5.15
CA GLY A 368 4.54 2.65 5.34
C GLY A 368 4.64 1.81 4.06
N ARG A 369 4.59 2.45 2.88
CA ARG A 369 4.77 1.76 1.61
C ARG A 369 6.24 1.57 1.35
N SER A 370 6.59 0.38 0.91
CA SER A 370 7.96 0.14 0.49
C SER A 370 8.07 -0.96 -0.54
N PHE A 371 9.13 -0.89 -1.32
CA PHE A 371 9.59 -2.01 -2.11
C PHE A 371 11.11 -2.03 -2.13
N THR A 372 11.69 -3.21 -2.33
CA THR A 372 13.14 -3.35 -2.50
C THR A 372 13.50 -3.56 -3.94
N VAL A 373 14.69 -3.11 -4.33
CA VAL A 373 15.27 -3.37 -5.63
C VAL A 373 16.69 -3.91 -5.44
N ALA A 374 16.92 -5.14 -5.90
CA ALA A 374 18.22 -5.81 -5.83
C ALA A 374 19.05 -5.56 -7.09
N ASN A 375 20.31 -6.02 -7.07
CA ASN A 375 21.24 -5.98 -8.21
C ASN A 375 21.60 -4.55 -8.68
N ILE A 376 21.68 -3.60 -7.73
CA ILE A 376 22.19 -2.25 -7.97
C ILE A 376 23.67 -2.22 -7.62
N VAL A 377 24.52 -1.71 -8.51
CA VAL A 377 25.95 -1.50 -8.18
C VAL A 377 26.17 -0.06 -7.73
N ASN A 378 26.74 0.09 -6.53
CA ASN A 378 27.11 1.39 -5.99
C ASN A 378 28.26 2.00 -6.81
N PRO A 379 28.27 3.33 -7.05
CA PRO A 379 29.42 4.02 -7.62
C PRO A 379 30.61 4.00 -6.66
N GLY A 380 31.75 4.56 -7.06
CA GLY A 380 32.81 4.88 -6.12
C GLY A 380 32.39 5.94 -5.11
N THR A 381 33.24 6.17 -4.12
CA THR A 381 32.91 6.90 -2.90
C THR A 381 32.51 8.34 -3.11
N SER A 382 31.68 8.83 -2.20
CA SER A 382 31.27 10.22 -2.08
C SER A 382 32.23 11.12 -1.32
N CYS A 383 32.96 10.55 -0.35
CA CYS A 383 33.64 11.31 0.70
C CYS A 383 35.04 10.78 1.06
N ASN A 384 35.56 9.76 0.37
CA ASN A 384 36.85 9.12 0.68
C ASN A 384 37.02 8.71 2.16
N LYS A 385 35.93 8.31 2.83
CA LYS A 385 35.90 7.80 4.22
C LYS A 385 35.53 6.33 4.29
N TYR A 386 35.90 5.66 5.38
CA TYR A 386 35.57 4.25 5.63
C TYR A 386 34.23 4.07 6.38
N ASP A 387 33.73 5.12 7.04
CA ASP A 387 32.47 5.13 7.77
C ASP A 387 31.56 6.26 7.25
N VAL A 388 30.26 5.96 7.12
CA VAL A 388 29.23 6.88 6.65
C VAL A 388 29.08 8.06 7.61
N ILE A 389 29.27 7.85 8.92
CA ILE A 389 29.12 8.90 9.95
C ILE A 389 30.19 9.99 9.78
N GLU A 390 31.36 9.66 9.22
CA GLU A 390 32.43 10.63 8.96
C GLU A 390 32.21 11.46 7.68
N CYS A 391 31.15 11.18 6.91
CA CYS A 391 30.85 11.89 5.68
C CYS A 391 29.95 13.10 5.95
N SER A 392 30.54 14.29 5.94
CA SER A 392 29.83 15.56 6.13
C SER A 392 29.23 16.15 4.85
N VAL A 393 29.39 15.49 3.71
CA VAL A 393 28.94 15.99 2.40
C VAL A 393 27.52 15.52 2.09
N ALA A 394 26.67 16.44 1.62
CA ALA A 394 25.40 16.09 1.01
C ALA A 394 25.67 15.21 -0.22
N TRP A 395 25.03 14.04 -0.29
CA TRP A 395 25.14 13.14 -1.44
C TRP A 395 24.11 13.47 -2.50
N GLU A 396 24.30 12.93 -3.71
CA GLU A 396 23.35 13.06 -4.81
C GLU A 396 21.94 12.64 -4.38
N THR A 397 20.95 13.33 -4.93
CA THR A 397 19.54 13.08 -4.62
C THR A 397 18.91 12.12 -5.62
N TYR A 398 17.99 11.31 -5.12
CA TYR A 398 17.07 10.54 -5.95
C TYR A 398 15.82 11.36 -6.23
N SER A 399 15.05 10.97 -7.24
CA SER A 399 13.67 11.46 -7.39
C SER A 399 12.69 10.30 -7.40
N ILE A 400 11.54 10.49 -6.76
CA ILE A 400 10.42 9.55 -6.80
C ILE A 400 9.22 10.28 -7.39
N THR A 401 8.63 9.72 -8.44
CA THR A 401 7.46 10.28 -9.12
C THR A 401 6.38 9.22 -9.23
N ILE A 402 5.18 9.56 -8.77
CA ILE A 402 3.98 8.74 -8.94
C ILE A 402 3.15 9.35 -10.07
N MET A 403 2.82 8.54 -11.07
CA MET A 403 2.20 9.01 -12.32
C MET A 403 1.13 8.05 -12.84
N ASP A 404 0.29 8.51 -13.75
CA ASP A 404 -0.68 7.65 -14.46
C ASP A 404 -0.04 6.87 -15.62
N ALA A 405 -0.86 6.14 -16.38
CA ALA A 405 -0.41 5.36 -17.52
C ALA A 405 0.23 6.21 -18.64
N ALA A 406 -0.16 7.48 -18.77
CA ALA A 406 0.35 8.46 -19.74
C ALA A 406 1.46 9.37 -19.18
N ASN A 407 1.96 9.06 -17.98
CA ASN A 407 3.02 9.79 -17.27
C ASN A 407 2.61 11.19 -16.76
N ASN A 408 1.31 11.48 -16.61
CA ASN A 408 0.86 12.66 -15.87
C ASN A 408 1.07 12.41 -14.36
N VAL A 409 1.53 13.43 -13.64
CA VAL A 409 2.00 13.27 -12.25
C VAL A 409 0.87 13.39 -11.24
N TYR A 410 0.82 12.49 -10.27
CA TYR A 410 0.04 12.65 -9.04
C TYR A 410 0.87 13.37 -7.99
N GLU A 411 1.99 12.75 -7.62
CA GLU A 411 2.89 13.17 -6.54
C GLU A 411 4.34 13.04 -7.00
N GLN A 412 5.19 13.96 -6.55
CA GLN A 412 6.62 13.86 -6.83
C GLN A 412 7.49 14.41 -5.70
N SER A 413 8.63 13.77 -5.46
CA SER A 413 9.74 14.34 -4.70
C SER A 413 10.96 14.39 -5.61
N ALA A 414 11.41 15.61 -5.92
CA ALA A 414 12.56 15.84 -6.80
C ALA A 414 13.91 15.68 -6.08
N THR A 415 13.90 15.70 -4.75
CA THR A 415 15.11 15.72 -3.92
C THR A 415 14.94 14.78 -2.72
N VAL A 416 14.88 13.48 -2.99
CA VAL A 416 15.00 12.47 -1.93
C VAL A 416 16.48 12.37 -1.55
N PRO A 417 16.88 12.72 -0.32
CA PRO A 417 18.28 12.74 0.07
C PRO A 417 18.91 11.35 -0.05
N GLY A 418 20.05 11.27 -0.74
CA GLY A 418 20.82 10.04 -0.79
C GLY A 418 21.73 9.87 0.41
N THR A 419 22.09 8.62 0.68
CA THR A 419 23.07 8.29 1.72
C THR A 419 24.47 8.23 1.10
N PRO A 420 25.51 8.80 1.76
CA PRO A 420 26.89 8.74 1.29
C PRO A 420 27.37 7.32 1.00
N ILE A 421 28.23 7.17 -0.01
CA ILE A 421 28.90 5.92 -0.37
C ILE A 421 30.35 5.99 0.11
N VAL A 422 30.78 4.99 0.87
CA VAL A 422 32.09 4.95 1.54
C VAL A 422 33.01 3.92 0.91
N LYS A 423 34.31 4.11 1.12
CA LYS A 423 35.33 3.19 0.60
C LYS A 423 35.43 2.03 1.55
N LYS A 424 35.87 0.91 0.99
CA LYS A 424 36.21 -0.27 1.76
C LYS A 424 37.72 -0.44 1.84
N SER A 425 38.20 -1.12 2.87
CA SER A 425 39.55 -1.66 2.83
C SER A 425 39.65 -2.75 1.76
N LEU A 426 40.76 -2.80 1.02
CA LEU A 426 41.09 -3.97 0.20
C LEU A 426 41.18 -5.20 1.11
N ALA A 427 40.59 -6.32 0.68
CA ALA A 427 40.59 -7.56 1.48
C ALA A 427 42.01 -8.11 1.68
N TYR A 428 42.87 -7.88 0.69
CA TYR A 428 44.29 -8.13 0.75
C TYR A 428 44.98 -7.10 -0.15
N ALA A 429 46.10 -6.55 0.31
CA ALA A 429 46.92 -5.67 -0.50
C ALA A 429 48.37 -5.77 -0.06
N ARG A 430 49.29 -5.79 -1.03
CA ARG A 430 50.70 -5.96 -0.74
C ARG A 430 51.57 -5.41 -1.86
N VAL A 431 52.69 -4.78 -1.50
CA VAL A 431 53.66 -4.23 -2.46
C VAL A 431 55.07 -4.75 -2.14
N ARG A 432 55.75 -5.35 -3.12
CA ARG A 432 57.10 -5.92 -3.02
C ARG A 432 58.02 -5.31 -4.09
N PRO A 433 59.01 -4.48 -3.71
CA PRO A 433 60.20 -4.25 -4.53
C PRO A 433 61.07 -5.52 -4.60
N PHE A 434 61.59 -5.85 -5.78
CA PHE A 434 62.47 -7.02 -5.97
C PHE A 434 63.87 -6.80 -5.38
N ILE A 435 64.50 -5.66 -5.66
CA ILE A 435 65.78 -5.22 -5.10
C ILE A 435 65.51 -4.06 -4.13
N LYS A 436 66.16 -4.08 -2.97
CA LYS A 436 65.99 -3.12 -1.87
C LYS A 436 67.23 -2.25 -1.60
N LEU A 437 68.25 -2.37 -2.44
CA LEU A 437 69.43 -1.53 -2.36
C LEU A 437 69.05 -0.07 -2.65
N PRO A 438 69.66 0.92 -1.99
CA PRO A 438 69.36 2.33 -2.23
C PRO A 438 69.62 2.75 -3.68
N ASN A 439 68.86 3.72 -4.18
CA ASN A 439 69.08 4.34 -5.50
C ASN A 439 69.24 3.32 -6.64
N THR A 440 68.57 2.18 -6.53
CA THR A 440 68.72 1.05 -7.46
C THR A 440 67.44 0.87 -8.25
N VAL A 441 67.58 0.67 -9.56
CA VAL A 441 66.45 0.35 -10.42
C VAL A 441 66.01 -1.09 -10.15
N THR A 442 64.73 -1.26 -9.82
CA THR A 442 64.10 -2.52 -9.46
C THR A 442 62.76 -2.68 -10.19
N THR A 443 62.19 -3.88 -10.10
CA THR A 443 60.76 -4.10 -10.31
C THR A 443 60.00 -3.96 -8.99
N VAL A 444 58.75 -3.52 -9.06
CA VAL A 444 57.80 -3.51 -7.93
C VAL A 444 56.59 -4.31 -8.34
N THR A 445 56.26 -5.34 -7.57
CA THR A 445 55.06 -6.16 -7.75
C THR A 445 54.05 -5.79 -6.69
N LEU A 446 52.86 -5.40 -7.11
CA LEU A 446 51.70 -5.31 -6.24
C LEU A 446 50.84 -6.57 -6.37
N SER A 447 50.21 -6.96 -5.29
CA SER A 447 49.25 -8.05 -5.21
C SER A 447 48.06 -7.60 -4.38
N MET A 448 46.84 -7.91 -4.82
CA MET A 448 45.63 -7.52 -4.12
C MET A 448 44.46 -8.47 -4.39
N ASP A 449 43.51 -8.45 -3.46
CA ASP A 449 42.20 -9.09 -3.61
C ASP A 449 41.13 -7.99 -3.60
N THR A 450 40.21 -8.05 -4.55
CA THR A 450 39.12 -7.08 -4.69
C THR A 450 37.79 -7.76 -4.36
N GLN A 451 36.95 -7.09 -3.58
CA GLN A 451 35.59 -7.52 -3.28
C GLN A 451 34.55 -6.72 -4.09
N ALA A 452 34.98 -5.73 -4.87
CA ALA A 452 34.15 -4.91 -5.75
C ALA A 452 34.39 -5.25 -7.23
N GLU A 453 33.40 -5.00 -8.09
CA GLU A 453 33.62 -5.03 -9.55
C GLU A 453 34.48 -3.81 -9.92
N ILE A 454 35.65 -4.01 -10.53
CA ILE A 454 36.41 -2.93 -11.17
C ILE A 454 35.90 -2.79 -12.61
N PRO A 455 35.11 -1.75 -12.93
CA PRO A 455 34.45 -1.65 -14.23
C PRO A 455 35.46 -1.35 -15.35
N ILE A 456 35.03 -1.54 -16.60
CA ILE A 456 35.74 -0.98 -17.76
C ILE A 456 35.91 0.53 -17.55
N ASN A 457 37.10 1.05 -17.85
CA ASN A 457 37.56 2.42 -17.56
C ASN A 457 37.80 2.74 -16.07
N GLY A 458 37.58 1.78 -15.17
CA GLY A 458 38.06 1.88 -13.79
C GLY A 458 39.59 1.80 -13.69
N LEU A 459 40.14 2.15 -12.52
CA LEU A 459 41.59 2.22 -12.32
C LEU A 459 42.07 1.28 -11.22
N ILE A 460 43.24 0.68 -11.42
CA ILE A 460 44.07 0.10 -10.36
C ILE A 460 45.23 1.07 -10.12
N GLU A 461 45.35 1.58 -8.91
CA GLU A 461 46.23 2.70 -8.59
C GLU A 461 47.17 2.38 -7.44
N LEU A 462 48.47 2.50 -7.71
CA LEU A 462 49.55 2.41 -6.73
C LEU A 462 50.17 3.79 -6.52
N VAL A 463 50.28 4.22 -5.26
CA VAL A 463 51.06 5.40 -4.87
C VAL A 463 52.26 4.92 -4.07
N LEU A 464 53.46 5.24 -4.57
CA LEU A 464 54.70 4.98 -3.88
C LEU A 464 54.99 6.09 -2.85
N PRO A 465 55.71 5.78 -1.75
CA PRO A 465 56.13 6.81 -0.83
C PRO A 465 57.17 7.75 -1.47
N THR A 466 57.45 8.86 -0.79
CA THR A 466 58.42 9.85 -1.25
C THR A 466 59.81 9.21 -1.47
N GLY A 467 60.60 9.80 -2.37
CA GLY A 467 61.95 9.33 -2.70
C GLY A 467 62.01 8.18 -3.73
N TYR A 468 60.91 7.48 -3.99
CA TYR A 468 60.82 6.57 -5.14
C TYR A 468 60.72 7.36 -6.45
N THR A 469 61.09 6.74 -7.57
CA THR A 469 60.75 7.25 -8.92
C THR A 469 60.21 6.12 -9.78
N ILE A 470 59.25 6.41 -10.64
CA ILE A 470 58.61 5.42 -11.52
C ILE A 470 58.97 5.77 -12.97
N GLY A 471 59.81 4.94 -13.59
CA GLY A 471 60.15 5.02 -15.02
C GLY A 471 59.37 4.03 -15.89
N ALA A 472 58.41 3.29 -15.31
CA ALA A 472 57.58 2.34 -16.05
C ALA A 472 56.70 3.05 -17.09
N THR A 473 56.71 2.58 -18.34
CA THR A 473 55.79 3.07 -19.39
C THR A 473 54.66 2.09 -19.70
N ALA A 474 54.82 0.83 -19.28
CA ALA A 474 53.83 -0.24 -19.40
C ALA A 474 54.03 -1.24 -18.25
N PRO A 475 53.01 -2.01 -17.89
CA PRO A 475 53.18 -3.09 -16.94
C PRO A 475 54.01 -4.22 -17.55
N SER A 476 54.99 -4.70 -16.78
CA SER A 476 55.91 -5.77 -17.20
C SER A 476 55.31 -7.17 -17.06
N ALA A 477 54.34 -7.33 -16.16
CA ALA A 477 53.51 -8.51 -16.02
C ALA A 477 52.22 -8.14 -15.30
N TYR A 478 51.13 -8.87 -15.57
CA TYR A 478 49.91 -8.79 -14.78
C TYR A 478 49.15 -10.11 -14.79
N ILE A 479 48.50 -10.42 -13.67
CA ILE A 479 47.73 -11.63 -13.41
C ILE A 479 46.34 -11.20 -12.91
N GLY A 480 45.28 -11.84 -13.43
CA GLY A 480 43.91 -11.48 -13.06
C GLY A 480 43.43 -10.12 -13.60
N ILE A 481 44.17 -9.52 -14.54
CA ILE A 481 43.83 -8.26 -15.21
C ILE A 481 43.65 -8.56 -16.72
N PRO A 482 42.59 -8.05 -17.39
CA PRO A 482 42.37 -8.28 -18.82
C PRO A 482 43.53 -7.78 -19.67
N LEU A 483 43.93 -8.55 -20.68
CA LEU A 483 45.05 -8.24 -21.59
C LEU A 483 44.90 -6.91 -22.35
N ALA A 484 43.68 -6.42 -22.53
CA ALA A 484 43.40 -5.14 -23.16
C ALA A 484 43.79 -3.93 -22.28
N SER A 485 44.01 -4.14 -20.97
CA SER A 485 44.33 -3.10 -19.98
C SER A 485 45.80 -2.64 -20.12
N THR A 486 46.09 -1.91 -21.18
CA THR A 486 47.46 -1.50 -21.57
C THR A 486 47.79 -0.06 -21.19
N ASN A 487 46.79 0.74 -20.86
CA ASN A 487 46.95 2.16 -20.57
C ASN A 487 47.42 2.38 -19.11
N LEU A 488 48.73 2.53 -18.93
CA LEU A 488 49.37 2.88 -17.67
C LEU A 488 49.79 4.36 -17.69
N VAL A 489 49.24 5.13 -16.75
CA VAL A 489 49.56 6.56 -16.60
C VAL A 489 50.40 6.76 -15.34
N ILE A 490 51.55 7.42 -15.49
CA ILE A 490 52.42 7.78 -14.36
C ILE A 490 52.34 9.28 -14.10
N ALA A 491 52.04 9.65 -12.86
CA ALA A 491 51.99 11.04 -12.38
C ALA A 491 52.81 11.16 -11.09
N GLY A 492 54.09 11.50 -11.22
CA GLY A 492 55.02 11.58 -10.08
C GLY A 492 55.23 10.21 -9.42
N LEU A 493 54.67 10.03 -8.22
CA LEU A 493 54.75 8.79 -7.43
C LEU A 493 53.57 7.84 -7.64
N GLN A 494 52.61 8.24 -8.48
CA GLN A 494 51.38 7.51 -8.74
C GLN A 494 51.46 6.78 -10.07
N ALA A 495 51.10 5.50 -10.06
CA ALA A 495 50.91 4.66 -11.23
C ALA A 495 49.44 4.20 -11.29
N SER A 496 48.72 4.58 -12.35
CA SER A 496 47.31 4.24 -12.53
C SER A 496 47.14 3.44 -13.82
N LEU A 497 46.70 2.18 -13.70
CA LEU A 497 46.38 1.29 -14.82
C LEU A 497 44.88 1.35 -15.11
N THR A 498 44.49 1.62 -16.36
CA THR A 498 43.08 1.60 -16.78
C THR A 498 42.64 0.21 -17.20
N VAL A 499 41.55 -0.29 -16.61
CA VAL A 499 40.93 -1.57 -16.95
C VAL A 499 40.20 -1.45 -18.29
N ALA A 500 40.46 -2.37 -19.23
CA ALA A 500 39.84 -2.36 -20.56
C ALA A 500 39.46 -3.77 -21.04
N GLY A 501 38.57 -3.84 -22.04
CA GLY A 501 38.09 -5.10 -22.63
C GLY A 501 36.94 -5.74 -21.84
N SER A 502 37.12 -5.99 -20.55
CA SER A 502 36.09 -6.51 -19.65
C SER A 502 36.28 -5.98 -18.22
N SER A 503 35.20 -5.90 -17.43
CA SER A 503 35.31 -5.62 -16.01
C SER A 503 36.08 -6.74 -15.28
N ILE A 504 36.75 -6.39 -14.18
CA ILE A 504 37.32 -7.35 -13.23
C ILE A 504 36.26 -7.61 -12.16
N LEU A 505 35.76 -8.83 -12.08
CA LEU A 505 34.81 -9.24 -11.04
C LEU A 505 35.53 -9.42 -9.70
N PRO A 506 34.80 -9.41 -8.56
CA PRO A 506 35.37 -9.75 -7.25
C PRO A 506 36.18 -11.04 -7.31
N THR A 507 37.47 -10.97 -7.01
CA THR A 507 38.41 -12.09 -7.16
C THR A 507 39.63 -11.88 -6.28
N THR A 508 40.32 -12.98 -5.99
CA THR A 508 41.61 -12.99 -5.31
C THR A 508 42.77 -13.12 -6.31
N GLY A 509 43.97 -12.74 -5.89
CA GLY A 509 45.22 -12.99 -6.62
C GLY A 509 45.48 -12.02 -7.78
N ILE A 510 44.91 -10.82 -7.77
CA ILE A 510 45.24 -9.80 -8.78
C ILE A 510 46.68 -9.35 -8.55
N SER A 511 47.49 -9.30 -9.60
CA SER A 511 48.86 -8.83 -9.49
C SER A 511 49.27 -7.97 -10.69
N LEU A 512 50.08 -6.95 -10.43
CA LEU A 512 50.63 -6.03 -11.41
C LEU A 512 52.09 -5.77 -11.09
N THR A 513 52.97 -5.92 -12.08
CA THR A 513 54.41 -5.67 -11.91
C THR A 513 54.85 -4.48 -12.75
N LEU A 514 55.41 -3.49 -12.08
CA LEU A 514 56.03 -2.31 -12.69
C LEU A 514 57.54 -2.53 -12.79
N SER A 515 58.11 -2.32 -13.96
CA SER A 515 59.56 -2.27 -14.17
C SER A 515 60.09 -0.85 -14.04
N ALA A 516 61.40 -0.68 -13.93
CA ALA A 516 62.05 0.64 -13.90
C ALA A 516 61.60 1.55 -12.73
N VAL A 517 61.35 0.97 -11.55
CA VAL A 517 61.13 1.74 -10.32
C VAL A 517 62.46 1.92 -9.61
N THR A 518 62.85 3.15 -9.26
CA THR A 518 64.08 3.39 -8.49
C THR A 518 63.76 3.51 -7.02
N THR A 519 64.44 2.73 -6.17
CA THR A 519 64.34 2.79 -4.71
C THR A 519 64.95 4.08 -4.15
N PRO A 520 64.45 4.58 -3.01
CA PRO A 520 64.98 5.77 -2.35
C PRO A 520 66.33 5.48 -1.66
N ASN A 521 66.93 6.53 -1.08
CA ASN A 521 68.07 6.35 -0.18
C ASN A 521 67.63 5.73 1.18
N TRP A 522 68.60 5.27 1.98
CA TRP A 522 68.40 4.53 3.25
C TRP A 522 67.54 5.23 4.31
N TRP A 523 67.35 6.55 4.20
CA TRP A 523 66.73 7.37 5.24
C TRP A 523 65.31 7.78 4.90
N VAL A 524 64.78 7.38 3.74
CA VAL A 524 63.43 7.73 3.33
C VAL A 524 62.46 6.64 3.77
N THR A 525 61.46 7.04 4.56
CA THR A 525 60.37 6.18 5.02
C THR A 525 59.05 6.67 4.45
N GLY A 526 58.11 5.74 4.26
CA GLY A 526 56.75 6.07 3.88
C GLY A 526 55.91 4.84 3.59
N MET A 527 54.60 5.04 3.44
CA MET A 527 53.63 3.99 3.19
C MET A 527 53.26 3.95 1.71
N TYR A 528 53.04 2.75 1.20
CA TYR A 528 52.41 2.55 -0.09
C TYR A 528 50.90 2.68 0.07
N ILE A 529 50.24 3.22 -0.96
CA ILE A 529 48.78 3.24 -1.05
C ILE A 529 48.40 2.42 -2.26
N LEU A 530 47.52 1.45 -2.07
CA LEU A 530 46.92 0.69 -3.18
C LEU A 530 45.42 0.92 -3.15
N ARG A 531 44.83 1.22 -4.31
CA ARG A 531 43.38 1.43 -4.41
C ARG A 531 42.81 1.10 -5.77
N THR A 532 41.51 0.82 -5.78
CA THR A 532 40.70 0.68 -6.97
C THR A 532 39.80 1.90 -7.14
N ARG A 533 39.51 2.29 -8.37
CA ARG A 533 38.60 3.39 -8.70
C ARG A 533 37.55 2.98 -9.72
N ASP A 534 36.38 3.60 -9.64
CA ASP A 534 35.33 3.47 -10.65
C ASP A 534 35.72 4.18 -11.97
N ALA A 535 34.86 4.06 -12.99
CA ALA A 535 35.07 4.67 -14.31
C ALA A 535 35.07 6.21 -14.29
N LEU A 536 34.64 6.83 -13.19
CA LEU A 536 34.62 8.28 -12.98
C LEU A 536 35.81 8.75 -12.13
N GLY A 537 36.68 7.83 -11.72
CA GLY A 537 37.86 8.10 -10.92
C GLY A 537 37.60 8.19 -9.40
N ASN A 538 36.41 7.85 -8.90
CA ASN A 538 36.15 7.82 -7.46
C ASN A 538 36.70 6.53 -6.84
N ILE A 539 37.24 6.60 -5.62
CA ILE A 539 37.81 5.44 -4.93
C ILE A 539 36.72 4.40 -4.65
N MET A 540 37.00 3.10 -4.72
CA MET A 540 36.07 2.05 -4.28
C MET A 540 36.66 1.31 -3.10
N GLU A 541 37.88 0.81 -3.27
CA GLU A 541 38.64 0.14 -2.23
C GLU A 541 40.00 0.82 -2.08
N GLU A 542 40.51 0.94 -0.85
CA GLU A 542 41.82 1.50 -0.58
C GLU A 542 42.49 0.76 0.57
N HIS A 543 43.81 0.65 0.49
CA HIS A 543 44.67 0.34 1.62
C HIS A 543 45.77 1.39 1.66
N ASP A 544 45.71 2.29 2.63
CA ASP A 544 46.54 3.51 2.71
C ASP A 544 47.75 3.39 3.66
N LYS A 545 47.86 2.26 4.37
CA LYS A 545 48.95 1.97 5.31
C LYS A 545 49.73 0.70 4.97
N LEU A 546 50.06 0.51 3.69
CA LEU A 546 50.91 -0.63 3.30
C LEU A 546 52.36 -0.27 3.62
N ASN A 547 52.96 -0.88 4.64
CA ASN A 547 54.38 -0.73 4.90
C ASN A 547 55.17 -1.69 3.98
N GLY A 548 56.17 -1.17 3.26
CA GLY A 548 57.19 -2.02 2.67
C GLY A 548 58.17 -2.45 3.75
N GLU A 549 58.00 -3.68 4.26
CA GLU A 549 58.73 -4.33 5.38
C GLU A 549 58.38 -3.79 6.79
N GLY A 550 58.14 -4.59 7.84
CA GLY A 550 58.31 -6.03 8.08
C GLY A 550 59.11 -6.22 9.38
N CYS A 551 58.54 -6.85 10.42
CA CYS A 551 59.21 -7.19 11.67
C CYS A 551 59.67 -8.65 11.56
N PRO A 552 60.90 -8.98 11.09
CA PRO A 552 61.25 -10.37 10.78
C PRO A 552 61.27 -11.25 12.04
N TYR A 553 61.59 -10.65 13.19
CA TYR A 553 61.59 -11.30 14.50
C TYR A 553 60.17 -11.60 15.04
N LEU A 554 59.14 -10.97 14.46
CA LEU A 554 57.72 -11.26 14.69
C LEU A 554 57.08 -11.84 13.42
N ASN A 555 57.86 -12.61 12.65
CA ASN A 555 57.45 -13.28 11.43
C ASN A 555 56.67 -12.37 10.45
N ASP A 556 57.11 -11.11 10.32
CA ASP A 556 56.45 -10.07 9.52
C ASP A 556 54.97 -9.89 9.83
N CYS A 557 54.64 -9.91 11.12
CA CYS A 557 53.25 -9.86 11.63
C CYS A 557 52.36 -10.94 11.02
N ASN A 558 52.96 -12.06 10.58
CA ASN A 558 52.34 -13.18 9.88
C ASN A 558 51.46 -12.77 8.69
N GLY A 559 51.69 -11.58 8.12
CA GLY A 559 50.84 -11.01 7.08
C GLY A 559 49.47 -10.50 7.55
N HIS A 560 49.27 -10.36 8.85
CA HIS A 560 48.01 -9.92 9.50
C HIS A 560 48.21 -8.66 10.35
N GLY A 561 49.20 -7.86 10.01
CA GLY A 561 49.52 -6.64 10.74
C GLY A 561 50.60 -5.83 10.07
N THR A 562 50.71 -4.58 10.49
CA THR A 562 51.74 -3.66 10.05
C THR A 562 52.79 -3.50 11.13
N CYS A 563 54.06 -3.73 10.79
CA CYS A 563 55.20 -3.46 11.66
C CYS A 563 55.63 -1.99 11.51
N THR A 564 55.90 -1.28 12.61
CA THR A 564 56.52 0.05 12.54
C THR A 564 58.03 -0.03 12.82
N LEU A 565 58.83 0.72 12.05
CA LEU A 565 60.30 0.66 12.09
C LEU A 565 60.92 1.11 13.43
N PHE A 566 60.16 1.77 14.31
CA PHE A 566 60.66 2.29 15.58
C PHE A 566 60.14 1.53 16.81
N SER A 567 58.97 0.89 16.74
CA SER A 567 58.36 0.23 17.91
C SER A 567 58.72 -1.24 18.08
N TRP A 568 59.26 -1.90 17.03
CA TRP A 568 59.53 -3.35 17.01
C TRP A 568 58.32 -4.21 17.39
N THR A 569 57.11 -3.67 17.23
CA THR A 569 55.84 -4.33 17.55
C THR A 569 54.97 -4.40 16.31
N CYS A 570 54.19 -5.47 16.19
CA CYS A 570 53.15 -5.57 15.18
C CYS A 570 51.90 -4.83 15.62
N MET A 571 51.43 -3.93 14.77
CA MET A 571 50.08 -3.40 14.85
C MET A 571 49.17 -4.32 14.03
N CYS A 572 48.53 -5.27 14.71
CA CYS A 572 47.70 -6.27 14.05
C CYS A 572 46.43 -5.66 13.44
N GLU A 573 45.95 -6.30 12.39
CA GLU A 573 44.67 -6.01 11.75
C GLU A 573 43.51 -6.54 12.60
N SER A 574 42.31 -6.01 12.38
CA SER A 574 41.14 -6.44 13.15
C SER A 574 40.84 -7.91 12.89
N GLY A 575 40.50 -8.63 13.97
CA GLY A 575 40.35 -10.08 13.94
C GLY A 575 41.66 -10.84 14.19
N TRP A 576 42.79 -10.15 14.36
CA TRP A 576 44.12 -10.72 14.63
C TRP A 576 44.82 -10.08 15.82
N GLY A 577 44.10 -9.29 16.62
CA GLY A 577 44.64 -8.61 17.80
C GLY A 577 44.90 -7.13 17.58
N ALA A 578 44.18 -6.46 16.70
CA ALA A 578 44.20 -5.00 16.59
C ALA A 578 43.82 -4.36 17.92
N LEU A 579 44.25 -3.12 18.18
CA LEU A 579 43.90 -2.39 19.42
C LEU A 579 42.39 -2.27 19.65
N THR A 580 41.60 -2.21 18.57
CA THR A 580 40.14 -2.16 18.59
C THR A 580 39.47 -3.49 18.90
N ASP A 581 40.15 -4.62 18.74
CA ASP A 581 39.57 -5.93 19.05
C ASP A 581 39.42 -6.05 20.57
N ILE A 582 38.31 -6.63 21.05
CA ILE A 582 38.11 -6.91 22.47
C ILE A 582 38.41 -8.40 22.67
N ALA A 583 39.64 -8.68 23.08
CA ALA A 583 40.17 -10.03 23.22
C ALA A 583 40.99 -10.17 24.51
N ASP A 584 40.90 -11.35 25.13
CA ASP A 584 41.63 -11.69 26.35
C ASP A 584 43.14 -11.83 26.09
N TYR A 585 43.51 -12.27 24.88
CA TYR A 585 44.89 -12.42 24.45
C TYR A 585 45.06 -11.99 23.00
N ARG A 586 46.16 -11.29 22.72
CA ARG A 586 46.54 -10.82 21.37
C ARG A 586 47.95 -11.32 21.08
N ALA A 587 48.11 -12.09 20.01
CA ALA A 587 49.41 -12.59 19.62
C ALA A 587 50.31 -11.41 19.17
N PRO A 588 51.51 -11.24 19.74
CA PRO A 588 52.40 -10.13 19.41
C PRO A 588 52.85 -10.08 17.94
N ASP A 589 52.71 -11.18 17.21
CA ASP A 589 53.07 -11.35 15.81
C ASP A 589 51.83 -11.54 14.90
N CYS A 590 50.63 -11.32 15.43
CA CYS A 590 49.36 -11.47 14.71
C CYS A 590 49.12 -12.89 14.14
N THR A 591 49.69 -13.93 14.75
CA THR A 591 49.46 -15.34 14.36
C THR A 591 48.07 -15.86 14.70
N MET A 592 47.42 -15.27 15.70
CA MET A 592 46.20 -15.82 16.29
C MET A 592 45.01 -14.92 16.03
N ARG A 593 43.87 -15.54 15.73
CA ARG A 593 42.60 -14.83 15.58
C ARG A 593 42.10 -14.32 16.93
N THR A 594 41.38 -13.21 16.89
CA THR A 594 40.48 -12.79 17.96
C THR A 594 39.06 -13.16 17.60
N CYS A 595 38.27 -13.53 18.59
CA CYS A 595 36.88 -13.91 18.38
C CYS A 595 35.93 -12.72 18.57
N PRO A 596 34.69 -12.81 18.06
CA PRO A 596 33.66 -11.82 18.31
C PRO A 596 33.47 -11.56 19.81
N SER A 597 33.32 -10.28 20.16
CA SER A 597 32.99 -9.86 21.52
C SER A 597 31.52 -9.48 21.63
N GLY A 598 30.96 -9.71 22.80
CA GLY A 598 29.60 -9.32 23.14
C GLY A 598 29.55 -8.86 24.59
N LEU A 599 28.39 -8.33 24.99
CA LEU A 599 28.16 -7.99 26.40
C LEU A 599 28.38 -9.23 27.28
N SER A 600 29.09 -9.08 28.38
CA SER A 600 29.43 -10.20 29.25
C SER A 600 28.20 -10.77 29.97
N TRP A 601 28.21 -12.08 30.23
CA TRP A 601 27.20 -12.73 31.08
C TRP A 601 27.55 -12.69 32.57
N THR A 602 28.79 -12.37 32.92
CA THR A 602 29.32 -12.51 34.29
C THR A 602 30.15 -11.30 34.75
N SER A 603 29.98 -10.11 34.15
CA SER A 603 30.65 -8.91 34.66
C SER A 603 30.22 -8.58 36.08
N ILE A 604 31.15 -7.97 36.82
CA ILE A 604 30.85 -7.31 38.08
C ILE A 604 29.91 -6.14 37.79
N PRO A 605 28.79 -5.99 38.52
CA PRO A 605 27.90 -4.84 38.39
C PRO A 605 28.66 -3.52 38.58
N THR A 606 28.42 -2.57 37.68
CA THR A 606 29.07 -1.25 37.67
C THR A 606 28.23 -0.18 38.38
N GLY A 607 26.98 -0.49 38.70
CA GLY A 607 26.08 0.37 39.48
C GLY A 607 24.91 -0.41 40.07
N GLU A 608 24.07 0.26 40.86
CA GLU A 608 22.92 -0.35 41.55
C GLU A 608 21.91 -0.99 40.57
N GLU A 609 21.80 -0.45 39.35
CA GLU A 609 20.91 -0.94 38.28
C GLU A 609 21.67 -1.20 36.97
N THR A 610 22.98 -1.49 37.03
CA THR A 610 23.81 -1.65 35.81
C THR A 610 24.73 -2.85 35.95
N ALA A 611 24.51 -3.85 35.11
CA ALA A 611 25.29 -5.08 34.97
C ALA A 611 25.25 -5.54 33.51
N HIS A 612 26.14 -6.46 33.12
CA HIS A 612 26.25 -6.96 31.74
C HIS A 612 26.51 -5.85 30.69
N ASP A 613 27.16 -4.77 31.09
CA ASP A 613 27.42 -3.55 30.31
C ASP A 613 28.83 -3.51 29.70
N VAL A 614 29.71 -4.42 30.12
CA VAL A 614 31.07 -4.57 29.60
C VAL A 614 31.12 -5.60 28.48
N GLN A 615 31.75 -5.26 27.36
CA GLN A 615 32.03 -6.21 26.28
C GLN A 615 33.27 -7.05 26.59
N VAL A 616 33.16 -8.35 26.36
CA VAL A 616 34.26 -9.32 26.52
C VAL A 616 34.23 -10.33 25.36
N GLU A 617 35.37 -10.96 25.10
CA GLU A 617 35.50 -11.99 24.06
C GLU A 617 34.54 -13.15 24.35
N CYS A 618 33.81 -13.60 23.33
CA CYS A 618 32.81 -14.67 23.46
C CYS A 618 31.80 -14.45 24.60
N SER A 619 31.47 -13.20 24.94
CA SER A 619 30.55 -12.80 26.02
C SER A 619 30.87 -13.45 27.38
N GLY A 620 32.08 -13.99 27.57
CA GLY A 620 32.47 -14.74 28.76
C GLY A 620 31.80 -16.10 28.91
N MET A 621 31.06 -16.57 27.89
CA MET A 621 30.37 -17.87 27.87
C MET A 621 30.83 -18.76 26.71
N GLY A 622 32.07 -18.62 26.31
CA GLY A 622 32.70 -19.47 25.32
C GLY A 622 34.22 -19.33 25.34
N ALA A 623 34.89 -20.31 24.75
CA ALA A 623 36.32 -20.26 24.50
C ALA A 623 36.57 -19.83 23.05
N CYS A 624 37.47 -18.88 22.85
CA CYS A 624 37.86 -18.48 21.49
C CYS A 624 38.75 -19.55 20.86
N ASP A 625 38.31 -20.15 19.74
CA ASP A 625 39.19 -20.92 18.88
C ASP A 625 40.07 -19.96 18.06
N ARG A 626 41.30 -19.80 18.51
CA ARG A 626 42.30 -18.88 17.94
C ARG A 626 42.72 -19.22 16.51
N SER A 627 42.44 -20.43 16.02
CA SER A 627 42.77 -20.83 14.64
C SER A 627 41.69 -20.41 13.64
N THR A 628 40.43 -20.37 14.08
CA THR A 628 39.27 -20.05 13.24
C THR A 628 38.70 -18.67 13.51
N GLY A 629 38.97 -18.09 14.69
CA GLY A 629 38.37 -16.84 15.15
C GLY A 629 36.90 -17.00 15.55
N SER A 630 36.46 -18.23 15.82
CA SER A 630 35.09 -18.54 16.20
C SER A 630 34.99 -18.90 17.68
N CYS A 631 33.93 -18.45 18.34
CA CYS A 631 33.65 -18.83 19.72
C CYS A 631 33.09 -20.26 19.79
N VAL A 632 33.71 -21.10 20.61
CA VAL A 632 33.16 -22.38 21.04
C VAL A 632 32.38 -22.13 22.32
N CYS A 633 31.06 -22.05 22.20
CA CYS A 633 30.18 -21.73 23.31
C CYS A 633 30.08 -22.87 24.33
N ILE A 634 29.91 -22.50 25.59
CA ILE A 634 29.53 -23.43 26.65
C ILE A 634 28.11 -23.93 26.38
N ASP A 635 27.84 -25.19 26.72
CA ASP A 635 26.51 -25.78 26.62
C ASP A 635 25.44 -24.88 27.25
N GLY A 636 24.36 -24.62 26.51
CA GLY A 636 23.32 -23.69 26.91
C GLY A 636 23.46 -22.28 26.31
N PHE A 637 24.57 -21.98 25.62
CA PHE A 637 24.82 -20.70 24.95
C PHE A 637 25.07 -20.88 23.46
N THR A 638 24.75 -19.84 22.69
CA THR A 638 24.87 -19.80 21.23
C THR A 638 25.02 -18.36 20.74
N GLY A 639 25.18 -18.20 19.43
CA GLY A 639 25.51 -16.93 18.79
C GLY A 639 27.00 -16.81 18.47
N ALA A 640 27.34 -15.81 17.65
CA ALA A 640 28.70 -15.65 17.13
C ALA A 640 29.71 -15.31 18.23
N ALA A 641 29.23 -14.68 19.32
CA ALA A 641 29.98 -14.35 20.52
C ALA A 641 29.41 -15.10 21.75
N CYS A 642 28.64 -16.17 21.59
CA CYS A 642 27.96 -16.84 22.72
C CYS A 642 27.05 -15.91 23.54
N GLU A 643 26.51 -14.89 22.88
CA GLU A 643 25.77 -13.78 23.48
C GLU A 643 24.30 -14.11 23.77
N ARG A 644 23.84 -15.30 23.38
CA ARG A 644 22.45 -15.78 23.51
C ARG A 644 22.39 -17.11 24.24
N MET A 645 21.36 -17.33 25.05
CA MET A 645 21.05 -18.65 25.59
C MET A 645 20.30 -19.49 24.55
N THR A 646 20.59 -20.78 24.48
CA THR A 646 19.79 -21.73 23.70
C THR A 646 18.52 -22.09 24.44
N CYS A 647 17.45 -22.38 23.71
CA CYS A 647 16.28 -22.99 24.31
C CYS A 647 16.60 -24.39 24.85
N PRO A 648 16.09 -24.75 26.04
CA PRO A 648 16.27 -26.09 26.60
C PRO A 648 15.80 -27.18 25.62
N ASN A 649 16.69 -28.13 25.31
CA ASN A 649 16.45 -29.26 24.39
C ASN A 649 15.76 -28.87 23.05
N ASP A 650 16.01 -27.66 22.55
CA ASP A 650 15.36 -27.11 21.35
C ASP A 650 13.82 -27.23 21.40
N CYS A 651 13.25 -26.96 22.57
CA CYS A 651 11.81 -27.09 22.85
C CYS A 651 11.23 -28.48 22.51
N TYR A 652 12.09 -29.51 22.55
CA TYR A 652 11.78 -30.91 22.21
C TYR A 652 11.13 -31.08 20.81
N GLY A 653 11.31 -30.09 19.92
CA GLY A 653 10.62 -30.01 18.63
C GLY A 653 9.09 -29.83 18.73
N ARG A 654 8.58 -29.37 19.88
CA ARG A 654 7.15 -29.22 20.22
C ARG A 654 6.83 -27.83 20.77
N GLY A 655 7.56 -26.84 20.30
CA GLY A 655 7.37 -25.46 20.69
C GLY A 655 8.27 -24.54 19.89
N LYS A 656 7.99 -23.25 20.04
CA LYS A 656 8.77 -22.18 19.43
C LYS A 656 9.81 -21.66 20.42
N CYS A 657 11.07 -21.67 20.03
CA CYS A 657 12.14 -20.98 20.75
C CYS A 657 12.06 -19.46 20.47
N VAL A 658 11.82 -18.66 21.51
CA VAL A 658 11.61 -17.21 21.40
C VAL A 658 12.40 -16.45 22.47
N SER A 659 12.74 -15.19 22.20
CA SER A 659 13.36 -14.32 23.20
C SER A 659 12.35 -13.88 24.27
N MET A 660 12.83 -13.39 25.42
CA MET A 660 11.95 -12.86 26.48
C MET A 660 11.06 -11.72 25.97
N LYS A 661 11.59 -10.85 25.11
CA LYS A 661 10.84 -9.76 24.48
C LYS A 661 9.67 -10.27 23.65
N GLU A 662 9.92 -11.27 22.81
CA GLU A 662 8.89 -11.84 21.95
C GLU A 662 7.87 -12.63 22.79
N MET A 663 8.35 -13.44 23.74
CA MET A 663 7.53 -14.22 24.67
C MET A 663 6.50 -13.37 25.41
N ALA A 664 6.89 -12.18 25.88
CA ALA A 664 6.02 -11.24 26.60
C ALA A 664 4.75 -10.83 25.80
N THR A 665 4.85 -10.85 24.46
CA THR A 665 3.77 -10.44 23.55
C THR A 665 2.92 -11.61 23.05
N ILE A 666 3.37 -12.86 23.26
CA ILE A 666 2.68 -14.05 22.76
C ILE A 666 1.57 -14.46 23.75
N LYS A 667 0.30 -14.33 23.33
CA LYS A 667 -0.87 -14.74 24.13
C LYS A 667 -0.76 -16.18 24.65
N THR A 668 -0.25 -17.12 23.85
CA THR A 668 -0.13 -18.53 24.27
C THR A 668 1.02 -18.80 25.24
N ALA A 669 1.98 -17.89 25.39
CA ALA A 669 3.06 -17.99 26.37
C ALA A 669 2.57 -17.64 27.78
N PHE A 670 1.70 -16.63 27.88
CA PHE A 670 1.05 -16.21 29.12
C PHE A 670 -0.47 -16.15 28.94
N PRO A 671 -1.14 -17.30 28.73
CA PRO A 671 -2.56 -17.32 28.35
C PRO A 671 -3.51 -16.81 29.43
N LEU A 672 -3.03 -16.67 30.65
CA LEU A 672 -3.80 -16.27 31.83
C LEU A 672 -3.55 -14.82 32.25
N SER A 673 -2.78 -14.07 31.46
CA SER A 673 -2.43 -12.68 31.70
C SER A 673 -2.58 -11.87 30.40
N PRO A 674 -2.96 -10.58 30.47
CA PRO A 674 -2.87 -9.70 29.31
C PRO A 674 -1.42 -9.67 28.77
N PRO A 675 -1.23 -9.55 27.44
CA PRO A 675 0.09 -9.36 26.87
C PRO A 675 0.78 -8.16 27.53
N ILE A 676 2.03 -8.35 27.94
CA ILE A 676 2.86 -7.29 28.51
C ILE A 676 3.98 -6.94 27.54
N THR A 677 4.50 -5.72 27.64
CA THR A 677 5.61 -5.28 26.80
C THR A 677 6.91 -5.26 27.60
N TYR A 678 7.93 -5.91 27.08
CA TYR A 678 9.30 -5.83 27.60
C TYR A 678 9.94 -4.53 27.07
N THR A 679 10.03 -3.49 27.91
CA THR A 679 10.48 -2.15 27.49
C THR A 679 11.47 -1.53 28.48
N GLY A 680 12.52 -0.90 27.96
CA GLY A 680 13.54 -0.20 28.75
C GLY A 680 14.83 -0.02 27.96
N ALA A 681 15.86 0.53 28.61
CA ALA A 681 17.21 0.56 28.05
C ALA A 681 17.88 -0.80 28.19
N THR A 682 18.50 -1.29 27.11
CA THR A 682 19.15 -2.61 27.06
C THR A 682 20.44 -2.69 27.88
N SER A 683 20.94 -1.56 28.39
CA SER A 683 22.14 -1.50 29.24
C SER A 683 21.83 -1.53 30.75
N THR A 684 20.57 -1.40 31.15
CA THR A 684 20.20 -1.28 32.57
C THR A 684 18.96 -2.11 32.92
N THR A 685 17.87 -1.93 32.18
CA THR A 685 16.53 -2.40 32.57
C THR A 685 16.08 -3.63 31.80
N THR A 686 16.59 -3.85 30.58
CA THR A 686 16.12 -4.90 29.67
C THR A 686 17.25 -5.63 28.95
N TRP A 687 18.38 -5.82 29.64
CA TRP A 687 19.58 -6.42 29.03
C TRP A 687 19.36 -7.85 28.51
N ASP A 688 18.44 -8.59 29.12
CA ASP A 688 18.12 -9.98 28.83
C ASP A 688 17.07 -10.15 27.70
N GLU A 689 16.43 -9.06 27.27
CA GLU A 689 15.23 -9.09 26.42
C GLU A 689 15.43 -9.86 25.11
N ASN A 690 16.64 -9.81 24.54
CA ASN A 690 17.05 -10.48 23.29
C ASN A 690 18.22 -11.45 23.49
N ARG A 691 18.58 -11.75 24.75
CA ARG A 691 19.72 -12.61 25.09
C ARG A 691 19.27 -13.90 25.77
N VAL A 692 18.17 -13.86 26.53
CA VAL A 692 17.57 -15.02 27.16
C VAL A 692 16.41 -15.52 26.30
N PHE A 693 16.39 -16.83 26.07
CA PHE A 693 15.40 -17.50 25.23
C PHE A 693 14.68 -18.57 26.03
N GLY A 694 13.43 -18.82 25.67
CA GLY A 694 12.61 -19.87 26.26
C GLY A 694 11.63 -20.46 25.26
N CYS A 695 10.95 -21.51 25.69
CA CYS A 695 10.05 -22.27 24.84
C CYS A 695 8.59 -21.86 25.06
N VAL A 696 7.91 -21.55 23.96
CA VAL A 696 6.44 -21.46 23.92
C VAL A 696 5.92 -22.76 23.31
N CYS A 697 5.30 -23.60 24.13
CA CYS A 697 4.93 -24.95 23.73
C CYS A 697 3.71 -24.99 22.81
N ASP A 698 3.71 -25.95 21.89
CA ASP A 698 2.62 -26.17 20.95
C ASP A 698 1.37 -26.73 21.66
N SER A 699 0.22 -26.53 21.04
CA SER A 699 -1.05 -27.05 21.53
C SER A 699 -1.99 -27.40 20.39
N SER A 700 -2.59 -28.60 20.42
CA SER A 700 -3.61 -28.97 19.43
C SER A 700 -4.95 -28.26 19.64
N TRP A 701 -5.17 -27.67 20.82
CA TRP A 701 -6.37 -26.88 21.13
C TRP A 701 -6.02 -25.41 21.35
N ALA A 702 -7.00 -24.53 21.13
CA ALA A 702 -6.86 -23.10 21.35
C ALA A 702 -6.62 -22.81 22.85
N VAL A 703 -5.61 -21.98 23.14
CA VAL A 703 -5.20 -21.66 24.51
C VAL A 703 -5.59 -20.23 24.86
N GLY A 704 -6.30 -20.04 25.97
CA GLY A 704 -6.68 -18.72 26.47
C GLY A 704 -7.96 -18.72 27.29
N THR A 705 -8.54 -17.53 27.47
CA THR A 705 -9.73 -17.27 28.30
C THR A 705 -11.01 -17.03 27.48
N GLY A 706 -10.95 -17.14 26.15
CA GLY A 706 -12.11 -16.95 25.25
C GLY A 706 -13.01 -18.18 25.12
N ALA A 707 -14.12 -18.02 24.40
CA ALA A 707 -15.07 -19.10 24.12
C ALA A 707 -14.42 -20.28 23.36
N GLY A 708 -14.56 -21.49 23.90
CA GLY A 708 -13.97 -22.72 23.35
C GLY A 708 -12.44 -22.84 23.53
N GLU A 709 -11.80 -21.86 24.16
CA GLU A 709 -10.38 -21.92 24.52
C GLU A 709 -10.20 -22.67 25.85
N ILE A 710 -9.05 -23.34 26.02
CA ILE A 710 -8.65 -23.97 27.28
C ILE A 710 -7.52 -23.15 27.92
N GLN A 711 -7.59 -22.96 29.23
CA GLN A 711 -6.65 -22.15 30.01
C GLN A 711 -5.22 -22.74 30.15
N ALA A 712 -4.90 -23.82 29.45
CA ALA A 712 -3.61 -24.48 29.51
C ALA A 712 -3.23 -25.08 28.15
N SER A 713 -1.96 -25.02 27.77
CA SER A 713 -1.44 -25.66 26.55
C SER A 713 -1.31 -27.18 26.70
N GLU A 714 -1.37 -27.90 25.57
CA GLU A 714 -1.16 -29.35 25.52
C GLU A 714 0.24 -29.78 25.97
N TYR A 715 1.27 -29.19 25.37
CA TYR A 715 2.65 -29.39 25.79
C TYR A 715 3.03 -28.33 26.82
N PHE A 716 3.85 -28.72 27.80
CA PHE A 716 4.29 -27.84 28.89
C PHE A 716 5.64 -28.28 29.45
N GLY A 717 6.13 -27.50 30.42
CA GLY A 717 7.48 -27.65 30.98
C GLY A 717 8.47 -26.71 30.30
N PRO A 718 9.70 -26.58 30.84
CA PRO A 718 10.69 -25.61 30.36
C PRO A 718 11.18 -25.90 28.94
N ASP A 719 11.09 -27.15 28.49
CA ASP A 719 11.53 -27.63 27.18
C ASP A 719 10.39 -28.26 26.36
N CYS A 720 9.13 -28.13 26.78
CA CYS A 720 7.97 -28.75 26.13
C CYS A 720 7.99 -30.29 26.03
N SER A 721 8.81 -30.97 26.85
CA SER A 721 8.89 -32.44 26.86
C SER A 721 7.72 -33.13 27.57
N LEU A 722 6.93 -32.38 28.35
CA LEU A 722 5.78 -32.90 29.09
C LEU A 722 4.48 -32.59 28.33
N ARG A 723 3.53 -33.52 28.41
CA ARG A 723 2.21 -33.44 27.79
C ARG A 723 1.13 -33.57 28.84
N ARG A 724 0.19 -32.64 28.82
CA ARG A 724 -1.04 -32.68 29.63
C ARG A 724 -1.90 -33.87 29.25
N CYS A 725 -2.55 -34.46 30.24
CA CYS A 725 -3.50 -35.54 30.01
C CYS A 725 -4.86 -34.99 29.53
N PRO A 726 -5.76 -35.85 29.02
CA PRO A 726 -7.10 -35.42 28.66
C PRO A 726 -7.84 -34.76 29.84
N SER A 727 -8.55 -33.68 29.53
CA SER A 727 -9.43 -32.99 30.46
C SER A 727 -10.84 -33.58 30.40
N GLY A 728 -11.56 -33.54 31.51
CA GLY A 728 -12.96 -33.96 31.55
C GLY A 728 -13.67 -33.53 32.83
N ASP A 729 -15.00 -33.57 32.79
CA ASP A 729 -15.85 -33.31 33.95
C ASP A 729 -15.72 -34.43 34.99
N ASP A 730 -15.85 -34.09 36.27
CA ASP A 730 -15.75 -35.05 37.36
C ASP A 730 -17.12 -35.75 37.58
N PRO A 731 -17.24 -37.07 37.37
CA PRO A 731 -18.53 -37.75 37.45
C PRO A 731 -19.13 -37.87 38.86
N GLU A 732 -18.46 -37.42 39.92
CA GLU A 732 -19.03 -37.40 41.29
C GLU A 732 -19.56 -36.03 41.73
N THR A 733 -19.34 -34.97 40.95
CA THR A 733 -19.75 -33.62 41.30
C THR A 733 -21.06 -33.27 40.58
N LEU A 734 -21.78 -32.29 41.12
CA LEU A 734 -23.01 -31.76 40.51
C LEU A 734 -22.76 -30.51 39.67
N VAL A 735 -21.51 -30.06 39.63
CA VAL A 735 -21.06 -28.84 38.96
C VAL A 735 -20.10 -29.28 37.86
N ASP A 736 -20.26 -28.76 36.65
CA ASP A 736 -19.31 -29.04 35.57
C ASP A 736 -18.00 -28.27 35.84
N GLU A 737 -16.95 -28.98 36.28
CA GLU A 737 -15.65 -28.36 36.55
C GLU A 737 -14.92 -27.91 35.28
N THR A 738 -15.41 -28.28 34.09
CA THR A 738 -14.87 -27.83 32.81
C THR A 738 -15.44 -26.49 32.35
N ASP A 739 -16.51 -25.97 32.97
CA ASP A 739 -17.05 -24.63 32.68
C ASP A 739 -16.28 -23.54 33.46
N CYS A 740 -15.51 -22.73 32.72
CA CYS A 740 -14.70 -21.65 33.27
C CYS A 740 -15.34 -20.25 33.15
N ASN A 741 -16.61 -20.16 32.73
CA ASN A 741 -17.28 -18.88 32.58
C ASN A 741 -17.33 -18.10 33.90
N GLY A 742 -16.74 -16.90 33.91
CA GLY A 742 -16.67 -16.03 35.08
C GLY A 742 -15.74 -16.53 36.19
N LYS A 743 -14.89 -17.53 35.93
CA LYS A 743 -13.90 -18.05 36.89
C LYS A 743 -12.52 -17.46 36.60
N THR A 744 -11.80 -17.07 37.65
CA THR A 744 -10.38 -16.69 37.52
C THR A 744 -9.54 -17.93 37.29
N ALA A 745 -8.69 -17.88 36.26
CA ALA A 745 -7.79 -18.98 35.95
C ALA A 745 -6.78 -19.22 37.09
N PRO A 746 -6.56 -20.48 37.53
CA PRO A 746 -5.57 -20.77 38.57
C PRO A 746 -4.17 -20.26 38.20
N GLY A 747 -3.61 -19.37 39.04
CA GLY A 747 -2.25 -18.81 38.83
C GLY A 747 -2.17 -17.64 37.84
N GLY A 748 -3.30 -17.09 37.37
CA GLY A 748 -3.35 -15.90 36.52
C GLY A 748 -4.30 -14.82 37.03
N ILE A 749 -4.42 -13.75 36.25
CA ILE A 749 -5.32 -12.61 36.52
C ILE A 749 -6.51 -12.54 35.55
N GLY A 750 -6.50 -13.34 34.48
CA GLY A 750 -7.60 -13.46 33.52
C GLY A 750 -8.82 -14.17 34.09
N VAL A 751 -10.01 -13.69 33.70
CA VAL A 751 -11.31 -14.31 33.98
C VAL A 751 -11.81 -14.96 32.69
N GLY A 752 -12.34 -16.18 32.78
CA GLY A 752 -12.91 -16.88 31.63
C GLY A 752 -14.13 -16.15 31.08
N ASP A 753 -14.13 -15.89 29.77
CA ASP A 753 -15.27 -15.35 29.04
C ASP A 753 -16.38 -16.42 28.90
N PRO A 754 -17.62 -16.02 28.53
CA PRO A 754 -18.68 -16.97 28.25
C PRO A 754 -18.26 -18.06 27.25
N GLY A 755 -18.33 -19.33 27.67
CA GLY A 755 -17.95 -20.49 26.88
C GLY A 755 -16.48 -20.91 27.00
N ASN A 756 -15.68 -20.29 27.87
CA ASN A 756 -14.31 -20.72 28.15
C ASN A 756 -14.25 -22.04 28.92
N LEU A 757 -13.25 -22.87 28.64
CA LEU A 757 -13.12 -24.21 29.21
C LEU A 757 -11.96 -24.28 30.22
N CYS A 758 -12.25 -24.80 31.41
CA CYS A 758 -11.23 -25.10 32.42
C CYS A 758 -10.51 -26.41 32.06
N TYR A 759 -9.22 -26.50 32.40
CA TYR A 759 -8.45 -27.74 32.30
C TYR A 759 -8.55 -28.53 33.61
N VAL A 760 -9.25 -29.67 33.57
CA VAL A 760 -9.47 -30.59 34.69
C VAL A 760 -8.79 -31.91 34.39
N GLU A 761 -7.57 -32.07 34.91
CA GLU A 761 -6.74 -33.21 34.59
C GLU A 761 -7.36 -34.55 35.01
N CYS A 762 -7.54 -35.45 34.05
CA CYS A 762 -8.09 -36.78 34.29
C CYS A 762 -9.39 -36.77 35.13
N SER A 763 -10.25 -35.76 34.95
CA SER A 763 -11.52 -35.62 35.66
C SER A 763 -11.39 -35.68 37.19
N ASN A 764 -10.22 -35.37 37.75
CA ASN A 764 -9.88 -35.62 39.17
C ASN A 764 -10.05 -37.09 39.62
N ARG A 765 -10.13 -38.04 38.67
CA ARG A 765 -10.38 -39.47 38.89
C ARG A 765 -9.31 -40.39 38.29
N GLY A 766 -8.13 -39.85 38.04
CA GLY A 766 -6.97 -40.62 37.64
C GLY A 766 -5.65 -39.90 37.89
N ILE A 767 -4.55 -40.62 37.68
CA ILE A 767 -3.18 -40.08 37.74
C ILE A 767 -2.68 -39.88 36.32
N CYS A 768 -2.17 -38.68 36.02
CA CYS A 768 -1.60 -38.38 34.71
C CYS A 768 -0.15 -38.87 34.58
N ASN A 769 0.16 -39.54 33.46
CA ASN A 769 1.55 -39.74 33.03
C ASN A 769 1.97 -38.62 32.08
N TYR A 770 2.66 -37.60 32.59
CA TYR A 770 3.05 -36.41 31.81
C TYR A 770 4.03 -36.68 30.67
N ARG A 771 4.73 -37.82 30.63
CA ARG A 771 5.58 -38.18 29.48
C ARG A 771 4.77 -38.71 28.30
N LYS A 772 3.59 -39.29 28.57
CA LYS A 772 2.72 -39.91 27.56
C LYS A 772 1.44 -39.10 27.29
N GLY A 773 1.03 -38.26 28.23
CA GLY A 773 -0.27 -37.57 28.20
C GLY A 773 -1.45 -38.54 28.31
N ILE A 774 -1.31 -39.61 29.13
CA ILE A 774 -2.33 -40.65 29.29
C ILE A 774 -2.71 -40.77 30.78
N CYS A 775 -4.02 -40.80 31.05
CA CYS A 775 -4.57 -41.00 32.38
C CYS A 775 -4.58 -42.48 32.79
N THR A 776 -4.21 -42.75 34.03
CA THR A 776 -4.47 -44.04 34.70
C THR A 776 -5.61 -43.82 35.70
N CYS A 777 -6.80 -44.33 35.38
CA CYS A 777 -8.00 -44.08 36.18
C CYS A 777 -7.98 -44.85 37.51
N PHE A 778 -8.54 -44.22 38.54
CA PHE A 778 -8.79 -44.88 39.81
C PHE A 778 -9.83 -45.99 39.67
N THR A 779 -9.84 -46.92 40.63
CA THR A 779 -10.82 -48.01 40.67
C THR A 779 -12.24 -47.47 40.62
N GLY A 780 -13.07 -48.04 39.75
CA GLY A 780 -14.45 -47.59 39.53
C GLY A 780 -14.62 -46.52 38.43
N TYR A 781 -13.55 -46.06 37.77
CA TYR A 781 -13.62 -45.04 36.71
C TYR A 781 -13.01 -45.53 35.39
N SER A 782 -13.44 -44.93 34.28
CA SER A 782 -13.02 -45.26 32.91
C SER A 782 -13.18 -44.06 31.96
N GLY A 783 -12.73 -44.23 30.71
CA GLY A 783 -12.69 -43.16 29.71
C GLY A 783 -11.28 -42.57 29.56
N ASN A 784 -11.04 -41.84 28.47
CA ASN A 784 -9.73 -41.27 28.18
C ASN A 784 -9.27 -40.21 29.19
N ALA A 785 -10.23 -39.53 29.83
CA ALA A 785 -10.00 -38.57 30.91
C ALA A 785 -10.51 -39.11 32.27
N CYS A 786 -10.86 -40.39 32.40
CA CYS A 786 -11.47 -40.95 33.62
C CYS A 786 -12.83 -40.33 33.99
N GLN A 787 -13.51 -39.73 33.01
CA GLN A 787 -14.76 -39.01 33.18
C GLN A 787 -16.01 -39.90 33.34
N THR A 788 -15.86 -41.23 33.25
CA THR A 788 -16.99 -42.16 33.29
C THR A 788 -16.90 -43.05 34.51
N LYS A 789 -17.87 -42.91 35.43
CA LYS A 789 -18.07 -43.85 36.53
C LYS A 789 -18.54 -45.19 35.99
N LYS A 790 -17.81 -46.26 36.28
CA LYS A 790 -18.26 -47.63 36.01
C LYS A 790 -19.43 -47.90 36.94
N VAL A 791 -20.59 -48.15 36.36
CA VAL A 791 -21.72 -48.67 37.12
C VAL A 791 -21.40 -50.14 37.38
N ASP A 792 -21.30 -50.55 38.64
CA ASP A 792 -21.24 -51.96 38.98
C ASP A 792 -22.51 -52.62 38.44
N GLU A 793 -22.37 -53.45 37.41
CA GLU A 793 -23.43 -54.40 37.04
C GLU A 793 -23.61 -55.35 38.22
N LYS A 794 -24.69 -55.14 38.97
CA LYS A 794 -25.15 -56.06 40.00
C LYS A 794 -26.59 -56.46 39.76
#